data_AF-A0A5C9EWK7-F1
#
_entry.id   AF-A0A5C9EWK7-F1
#
_cell.length_a   1.000
_cell.length_b   1.000
_cell.length_c   1.000
_cell.angle_alpha   90.00
_cell.angle_beta   90.00
_cell.angle_gamma   90.00
#
_symmetry.space_group_name_H-M   'P 1'
#
loop_
_entity.id
_entity.type
_entity.pdbx_description
1 polymer ?
#
loop_
_entity_poly.entity_id
_entity_poly.type
_entity_poly.pdbx_seq_one_letter_code
_entity_poly.pdbx_strand_id
1 'polypeptide(L)'
;MLKLKNKSSTLVVICIITLILTGGTFFFLFLTPTTAQPTDQKDVLVLSGGKDEYFVERLRIDSNNFNVTLNNTIGTGPLLLSIYDIVVLFDPNLTSQQISNLETYINGGKSLVIFMGPNLQQNTTLLKTMNILRNSAPDSLATNIESMLSLVNDTTNPISKNIAWNSAPNLNPYNMSFIKDSQINSSVNRIIDVYNASESLEREQFTAPFITKSIKGSGTVMLFTGWLQRDPNDQDASANIEFSIWPYFNYLIYAMMLESSGTEFDTYAAWSFSPVPHFTEQIILLLVVVVLGCLAAALFITVKKKTGGRIDQETVEALKKRAEEELKEEITEREELEKKIEERGREDLKDDWEIIGIHRQLGGFLFTFFIGLLLVVPQLLLTSYILPLLLDYTYAQASGWYNYAYNLFQIAWLLFDLGTSFALAKYFSEYRVHNPEKAIHYIQIFVWWQLFTGLAQISIFAFLGSIVFPLTDLAHMTWIFVMFSLVQYPGFFLVFMYTFQGLQRADLHLLTYVSWEIFWLLIGQAIFCYLGRLWGAANPIFGEALGAGVGYALARYFDYWLTFFFSLYLFKKQGYSASSCFRIDFTKEEFKESMSYGSKLSFGQAFVQVGWFIQILLTSAFIANYSQELGYYQLAWTVGMMIQVIVLYGQSLLGAYSEAHSHDKKELTKLYIYEGFRWGNYFGYFLISVLFAVGGLFLVGAAGPDIGGPASEYLPLILVFHGFGIYSWLVDAVFQGTGRTGYAAAVWILEQTIRALIMWLLVSIFNDMIWVIIAYWPAVFTKDVVAWIIVRYKVSEFKLYPFKTFITPFIAAVINFFILGFFGNLVFGLDLGDKIINTALIFLVGVFIFIFFYAFIEGLLGGYDDNTLEEFEKASQMVKIPLIGGFARGIYKSAKLGARLSPLHNKFPIDVYEKGMEEAFELTLEKKRLKL
;
A
#
# COMPACT_ATOMS: atom_id res chain seq x y z
N MET A 1 3.73 49.25 -30.37
CA MET A 1 2.71 48.54 -31.18
C MET A 1 3.19 47.13 -31.52
N LEU A 2 3.48 46.31 -30.50
CA LEU A 2 3.85 44.89 -30.62
C LEU A 2 2.90 44.14 -29.68
N LYS A 3 1.84 43.56 -30.26
CA LYS A 3 0.83 42.77 -29.55
C LYS A 3 1.46 41.47 -29.05
N LEU A 4 1.86 41.43 -27.79
CA LEU A 4 2.00 40.20 -27.02
C LEU A 4 0.61 39.55 -26.92
N LYS A 5 0.36 38.57 -27.80
CA LYS A 5 -0.82 37.70 -27.81
C LYS A 5 -0.73 36.72 -26.62
N ASN A 6 -0.77 37.22 -25.39
CA ASN A 6 -0.74 36.38 -24.19
C ASN A 6 -2.17 35.91 -23.85
N LYS A 7 -2.74 35.01 -24.66
CA LYS A 7 -3.92 34.24 -24.25
C LYS A 7 -3.41 33.06 -23.41
N SER A 8 -3.15 33.30 -22.12
CA SER A 8 -3.11 32.20 -21.17
C SER A 8 -4.43 31.44 -21.30
N SER A 9 -4.35 30.14 -21.61
CA SER A 9 -5.53 29.29 -21.73
C SER A 9 -6.31 29.37 -20.41
N THR A 10 -7.61 29.69 -20.49
CA THR A 10 -8.49 29.78 -19.30
C THR A 10 -8.42 28.50 -18.46
N LEU A 11 -8.17 27.36 -19.13
CA LEU A 11 -7.91 26.06 -18.51
C LEU A 11 -6.66 26.06 -17.63
N VAL A 12 -5.54 26.63 -18.10
CA VAL A 12 -4.27 26.66 -17.34
C VAL A 12 -4.43 27.53 -16.09
N VAL A 13 -5.10 28.67 -16.20
CA VAL A 13 -5.40 29.54 -15.05
C VAL A 13 -6.27 28.80 -14.03
N ILE A 14 -7.27 28.03 -14.47
CA ILE A 14 -8.14 27.28 -13.57
C ILE A 14 -7.44 26.07 -12.98
N CYS A 15 -6.65 25.32 -13.74
CA CYS A 15 -5.81 24.25 -13.17
C CYS A 15 -4.85 24.80 -12.12
N ILE A 16 -4.29 25.99 -12.34
CA ILE A 16 -3.45 26.67 -11.34
C ILE A 16 -4.28 27.11 -10.14
N ILE A 17 -5.48 27.67 -10.32
CA ILE A 17 -6.38 28.05 -9.22
C ILE A 17 -6.81 26.82 -8.43
N THR A 18 -7.21 25.74 -9.10
CA THR A 18 -7.52 24.45 -8.48
C THR A 18 -6.29 23.96 -7.72
N LEU A 19 -5.12 23.90 -8.34
CA LEU A 19 -3.87 23.50 -7.69
C LEU A 19 -3.55 24.35 -6.46
N ILE A 20 -3.82 25.65 -6.49
CA ILE A 20 -3.65 26.57 -5.35
C ILE A 20 -4.78 26.39 -4.31
N LEU A 21 -6.01 26.05 -4.70
CA LEU A 21 -7.13 25.88 -3.78
C LEU A 21 -7.18 24.50 -3.13
N THR A 22 -6.71 23.46 -3.80
CA THR A 22 -6.55 22.11 -3.22
C THR A 22 -5.16 21.93 -2.61
N GLY A 23 -4.14 22.62 -3.12
CA GLY A 23 -2.76 22.58 -2.62
C GLY A 23 -2.39 23.67 -1.61
N GLY A 24 -2.97 24.87 -1.71
CA GLY A 24 -2.71 26.01 -0.82
C GLY A 24 -3.59 26.03 0.43
N THR A 25 -4.75 25.37 0.41
CA THR A 25 -5.54 25.06 1.62
C THR A 25 -4.74 24.28 2.65
N PHE A 26 -3.80 23.44 2.20
CA PHE A 26 -2.87 22.75 3.08
C PHE A 26 -2.11 23.74 3.96
N PHE A 27 -1.64 24.85 3.41
CA PHE A 27 -0.92 25.86 4.19
C PHE A 27 -1.85 26.60 5.18
N PHE A 28 -3.10 26.87 4.81
CA PHE A 28 -4.04 27.63 5.66
C PHE A 28 -4.65 26.80 6.81
N LEU A 29 -4.93 25.51 6.59
CA LEU A 29 -5.55 24.63 7.59
C LEU A 29 -4.58 24.24 8.73
N PHE A 30 -3.28 24.35 8.49
CA PHE A 30 -2.21 24.03 9.45
C PHE A 30 -1.60 25.27 10.13
N LEU A 31 -2.11 26.47 9.84
CA LEU A 31 -1.65 27.74 10.41
C LEU A 31 -2.68 28.45 11.29
N THR A 32 -3.90 27.93 11.41
CA THR A 32 -4.91 28.50 12.31
C THR A 32 -4.55 28.13 13.76
N PRO A 33 -4.18 29.09 14.62
CA PRO A 33 -3.93 28.79 16.01
C PRO A 33 -5.23 28.36 16.68
N THR A 34 -5.24 27.16 17.27
CA THR A 34 -6.33 26.72 18.14
C THR A 34 -6.28 27.54 19.42
N THR A 35 -7.34 28.32 19.64
CA THR A 35 -7.51 29.15 20.83
C THR A 35 -8.72 28.64 21.59
N ALA A 36 -8.50 27.91 22.68
CA ALA A 36 -9.56 27.63 23.64
C ALA A 36 -9.71 28.84 24.59
N GLN A 37 -10.92 29.04 25.13
CA GLN A 37 -11.12 30.01 26.20
C GLN A 37 -10.53 29.43 27.50
N PRO A 38 -9.82 30.23 28.31
CA PRO A 38 -9.28 29.76 29.58
C PRO A 38 -10.41 29.32 30.52
N THR A 39 -10.35 28.06 30.92
CA THR A 39 -11.12 27.46 32.01
C THR A 39 -10.39 27.63 33.34
N ASP A 40 -10.96 27.15 34.44
CA ASP A 40 -10.37 27.15 35.79
C ASP A 40 -9.02 26.40 35.81
N GLN A 41 -7.95 27.12 35.48
CA GLN A 41 -6.61 26.60 35.23
C GLN A 41 -6.07 25.90 36.48
N LYS A 42 -5.62 24.65 36.32
CA LYS A 42 -5.04 23.84 37.41
C LYS A 42 -3.54 24.06 37.50
N ASP A 43 -3.05 24.30 38.71
CA ASP A 43 -1.62 24.37 38.98
C ASP A 43 -1.01 22.97 39.05
N VAL A 44 -0.13 22.64 38.11
CA VAL A 44 0.49 21.31 37.97
C VAL A 44 1.98 21.38 38.29
N LEU A 45 2.44 20.56 39.25
CA LEU A 45 3.86 20.39 39.55
C LEU A 45 4.38 19.10 38.94
N VAL A 46 5.38 19.19 38.07
CA VAL A 46 6.12 18.02 37.56
C VAL A 46 7.40 17.84 38.37
N LEU A 47 7.53 16.66 38.99
CA LEU A 47 8.74 16.21 39.66
C LEU A 47 9.45 15.20 38.75
N SER A 48 10.57 15.61 38.18
CA SER A 48 11.39 14.81 37.25
C SER A 48 12.85 14.70 37.71
N GLY A 49 13.48 13.54 37.46
CA GLY A 49 14.92 13.33 37.63
C GLY A 49 15.80 13.80 36.45
N GLY A 50 15.19 14.34 35.39
CA GLY A 50 15.82 14.82 34.14
C GLY A 50 15.58 13.90 32.93
N LYS A 51 15.57 14.45 31.71
CA LYS A 51 15.13 13.87 30.39
C LYS A 51 13.60 13.81 30.17
N ASP A 52 12.88 14.75 30.74
CA ASP A 52 11.43 14.93 30.66
C ASP A 52 10.98 16.01 29.66
N GLU A 53 11.92 16.61 28.92
CA GLU A 53 11.67 17.77 28.05
C GLU A 53 10.51 17.51 27.06
N TYR A 54 10.52 16.37 26.38
CA TYR A 54 9.45 15.98 25.45
C TYR A 54 8.10 15.84 26.18
N PHE A 55 8.07 15.18 27.34
CA PHE A 55 6.84 15.00 28.11
C PHE A 55 6.27 16.33 28.60
N VAL A 56 7.12 17.20 29.14
CA VAL A 56 6.72 18.52 29.65
C VAL A 56 6.25 19.43 28.52
N GLU A 57 6.88 19.37 27.34
CA GLU A 57 6.41 20.10 26.16
C GLU A 57 4.97 19.69 25.80
N ARG A 58 4.66 18.39 25.80
CA ARG A 58 3.30 17.90 25.51
C ARG A 58 2.29 18.29 26.59
N LEU A 59 2.67 18.24 27.86
CA LEU A 59 1.81 18.69 28.96
C LEU A 59 1.49 20.20 28.88
N ARG A 60 2.40 21.00 28.32
CA ARG A 60 2.23 22.45 28.15
C ARG A 60 1.40 22.85 26.93
N ILE A 61 1.01 21.92 26.06
CA ILE A 61 0.18 22.22 24.88
C ILE A 61 -1.13 22.89 25.33
N ASP A 62 -1.78 22.34 26.36
CA ASP A 62 -3.01 22.89 26.92
C ASP A 62 -2.71 23.88 28.05
N SER A 63 -2.11 25.01 27.67
CA SER A 63 -1.85 26.13 28.58
C SER A 63 -3.13 26.77 29.16
N ASN A 64 -4.31 26.46 28.60
CA ASN A 64 -5.59 26.98 29.08
C ASN A 64 -6.09 26.21 30.31
N ASN A 65 -5.90 24.88 30.34
CA ASN A 65 -6.28 24.05 31.48
C ASN A 65 -5.16 23.89 32.51
N PHE A 66 -3.88 23.99 32.13
CA PHE A 66 -2.76 23.68 33.02
C PHE A 66 -1.73 24.81 33.11
N ASN A 67 -1.34 25.14 34.34
CA ASN A 67 -0.16 25.96 34.65
C ASN A 67 0.97 25.04 35.16
N VAL A 68 1.93 24.74 34.28
CA VAL A 68 2.93 23.68 34.52
C VAL A 68 4.22 24.23 35.10
N THR A 69 4.51 23.89 36.35
CA THR A 69 5.78 24.17 37.02
C THR A 69 6.67 22.92 37.05
N LEU A 70 7.91 23.04 36.60
CA LEU A 70 8.88 21.94 36.58
C LEU A 70 9.88 22.06 37.74
N ASN A 71 10.12 20.97 38.47
CA ASN A 71 11.14 20.90 39.50
C ASN A 71 12.09 19.71 39.23
N ASN A 72 13.31 20.03 38.80
CA ASN A 72 14.37 19.07 38.50
C ASN A 72 15.39 18.91 39.65
N THR A 73 15.27 19.70 40.71
CA THR A 73 16.15 19.66 41.88
C THR A 73 15.60 18.71 42.93
N ILE A 74 15.66 17.41 42.64
CA ILE A 74 15.16 16.35 43.53
C ILE A 74 16.30 15.83 44.42
N GLY A 75 16.03 15.63 45.71
CA GLY A 75 16.98 15.07 46.68
C GLY A 75 17.49 16.04 47.75
N THR A 76 17.07 17.32 47.72
CA THR A 76 17.43 18.31 48.76
C THR A 76 16.19 19.05 49.28
N GLY A 77 15.85 18.87 50.57
CA GLY A 77 14.81 19.63 51.28
C GLY A 77 13.36 19.13 51.14
N PRO A 78 12.42 19.70 51.93
CA PRO A 78 10.99 19.36 51.88
C PRO A 78 10.31 19.92 50.62
N LEU A 79 9.25 19.24 50.16
CA LEU A 79 8.44 19.66 49.00
C LEU A 79 7.28 20.55 49.47
N LEU A 80 7.15 21.75 48.90
CA LEU A 80 6.00 22.63 49.12
C LEU A 80 4.90 22.29 48.10
N LEU A 81 3.97 21.41 48.49
CA LEU A 81 2.95 20.86 47.59
C LEU A 81 1.58 21.55 47.68
N SER A 82 1.31 22.32 48.73
CA SER A 82 -0.03 22.83 49.05
C SER A 82 -0.63 23.81 48.03
N ILE A 83 0.21 24.41 47.18
CA ILE A 83 -0.19 25.37 46.15
C ILE A 83 -0.60 24.71 44.83
N TYR A 84 -0.32 23.42 44.66
CA TYR A 84 -0.61 22.70 43.42
C TYR A 84 -1.88 21.87 43.57
N ASP A 85 -2.62 21.73 42.47
CA ASP A 85 -3.80 20.87 42.39
C ASP A 85 -3.43 19.45 42.00
N ILE A 86 -2.44 19.32 41.12
CA ILE A 86 -1.98 18.04 40.57
C ILE A 86 -0.46 17.97 40.70
N VAL A 87 0.05 16.86 41.21
CA VAL A 87 1.47 16.54 41.18
C VAL A 87 1.68 15.39 40.20
N VAL A 88 2.61 15.56 39.27
CA VAL A 88 3.03 14.54 38.31
C VAL A 88 4.43 14.07 38.70
N LEU A 89 4.59 12.77 38.90
CA LEU A 89 5.87 12.13 39.11
C LEU A 89 6.32 11.50 37.80
N PHE A 90 7.45 11.97 37.28
CA PHE A 90 8.09 11.41 36.09
C PHE A 90 9.40 10.74 36.49
N ASP A 91 9.29 9.47 36.87
CA ASP A 91 10.37 8.62 37.40
C ASP A 91 11.38 9.28 38.40
N PRO A 92 10.94 10.06 39.41
CA PRO A 92 11.87 10.72 40.31
C PRO A 92 12.46 9.78 41.35
N ASN A 93 13.72 9.99 41.72
CA ASN A 93 14.33 9.34 42.88
C ASN A 93 13.96 10.10 44.18
N LEU A 94 12.95 9.62 44.92
CA LEU A 94 12.40 10.31 46.09
C LEU A 94 12.97 9.79 47.41
N THR A 95 13.26 10.70 48.33
CA THR A 95 13.61 10.37 49.73
C THR A 95 12.37 10.00 50.55
N SER A 96 12.55 9.26 51.65
CA SER A 96 11.45 8.87 52.55
C SER A 96 10.64 10.06 53.08
N GLN A 97 11.29 11.21 53.34
CA GLN A 97 10.61 12.44 53.75
C GLN A 97 9.70 12.99 52.65
N GLN A 98 10.13 12.97 51.39
CA GLN A 98 9.34 13.43 50.26
C GLN A 98 8.14 12.51 50.00
N ILE A 99 8.30 11.19 50.16
CA ILE A 99 7.19 10.23 50.10
C ILE A 99 6.14 10.54 51.18
N SER A 100 6.57 10.84 52.41
CA SER A 100 5.65 11.23 53.50
C SER A 100 4.92 12.55 53.21
N ASN A 101 5.61 13.53 52.58
CA ASN A 101 4.97 14.78 52.15
C ASN A 101 3.89 14.51 51.07
N LEU A 102 4.16 13.63 50.10
CA LEU A 102 3.19 13.24 49.07
C LEU A 102 2.00 12.49 49.66
N GLU A 103 2.23 11.63 50.67
CA GLU A 103 1.16 10.94 51.37
C GLU A 103 0.24 11.93 52.09
N THR A 104 0.81 12.93 52.77
CA THR A 104 0.04 13.99 53.43
C THR A 104 -0.77 14.80 52.42
N TYR A 105 -0.15 15.13 51.27
CA TYR A 105 -0.78 15.85 50.17
C TYR A 105 -2.01 15.10 49.61
N ILE A 106 -1.87 13.80 49.32
CA ILE A 106 -2.98 12.98 48.80
C ILE A 106 -4.07 12.79 49.86
N ASN A 107 -3.70 12.51 51.11
CA ASN A 107 -4.67 12.41 52.21
C ASN A 107 -5.47 13.72 52.41
N GLY A 108 -4.92 14.86 51.98
CA GLY A 108 -5.60 16.17 51.94
C GLY A 108 -6.60 16.34 50.79
N GLY A 109 -6.83 15.33 49.95
CA GLY A 109 -7.82 15.38 48.87
C GLY A 109 -7.29 15.80 47.49
N LYS A 110 -5.98 15.86 47.32
CA LYS A 110 -5.34 16.29 46.08
C LYS A 110 -4.93 15.11 45.18
N SER A 111 -4.51 15.42 43.96
CA SER A 111 -4.30 14.43 42.90
C SER A 111 -2.83 14.17 42.59
N LEU A 112 -2.49 12.89 42.41
CA LEU A 112 -1.16 12.43 42.04
C LEU A 112 -1.23 11.59 40.76
N VAL A 113 -0.39 11.89 39.78
CA VAL A 113 -0.21 11.06 38.58
C VAL A 113 1.23 10.57 38.53
N ILE A 114 1.42 9.26 38.36
CA ILE A 114 2.73 8.61 38.41
C ILE A 114 3.01 7.98 37.04
N PHE A 115 4.09 8.43 36.40
CA PHE A 115 4.68 7.77 35.24
C PHE A 115 5.88 6.95 35.71
N MET A 116 5.80 5.63 35.50
CA MET A 116 6.86 4.71 35.89
C MET A 116 8.09 4.86 35.00
N GLY A 117 9.25 4.54 35.57
CA GLY A 117 10.52 4.40 34.88
C GLY A 117 11.48 3.53 35.69
N PRO A 118 12.77 3.50 35.30
CA PRO A 118 13.78 2.68 35.97
C PRO A 118 13.92 2.94 37.47
N ASN A 119 13.83 4.19 37.94
CA ASN A 119 14.04 4.52 39.35
C ASN A 119 12.89 4.02 40.23
N LEU A 120 11.64 4.30 39.82
CA LEU A 120 10.43 3.84 40.53
C LEU A 120 10.22 2.33 40.40
N GLN A 121 10.73 1.70 39.33
CA GLN A 121 10.72 0.24 39.19
C GLN A 121 11.63 -0.44 40.21
N GLN A 122 12.81 0.14 40.49
CA GLN A 122 13.76 -0.40 41.46
C GLN A 122 13.34 -0.17 42.93
N ASN A 123 12.49 0.83 43.20
CA ASN A 123 12.03 1.17 44.54
C ASN A 123 10.50 1.36 44.60
N THR A 124 9.79 0.33 45.01
CA THR A 124 8.32 0.32 45.08
C THR A 124 7.73 0.95 46.35
N THR A 125 8.57 1.52 47.23
CA THR A 125 8.13 2.10 48.51
C THR A 125 7.03 3.14 48.32
N LEU A 126 7.14 3.98 47.28
CA LEU A 126 6.12 4.95 46.92
C LEU A 126 4.79 4.26 46.56
N LEU A 127 4.80 3.27 45.66
CA LEU A 127 3.59 2.59 45.19
C LEU A 127 2.87 1.83 46.31
N LYS A 128 3.63 1.21 47.22
CA LYS A 128 3.08 0.59 48.44
C LYS A 128 2.43 1.63 49.34
N THR A 129 3.13 2.75 49.57
CA THR A 129 2.61 3.87 50.36
C THR A 129 1.32 4.39 49.74
N MET A 130 1.24 4.55 48.42
CA MET A 130 0.05 5.07 47.72
C MET A 130 -1.10 4.06 47.55
N ASN A 131 -1.07 2.91 48.24
CA ASN A 131 -2.08 1.84 48.15
C ASN A 131 -2.27 1.27 46.74
N ILE A 132 -1.29 1.42 45.84
CA ILE A 132 -1.31 0.79 44.51
C ILE A 132 -0.89 -0.67 44.64
N LEU A 133 0.23 -0.91 45.31
CA LEU A 133 0.75 -2.27 45.55
C LEU A 133 0.39 -2.75 46.95
N ARG A 134 0.27 -4.07 47.10
CA ARG A 134 0.15 -4.71 48.42
C ARG A 134 1.46 -4.56 49.20
N ASN A 135 1.37 -4.51 50.52
CA ASN A 135 2.56 -4.48 51.38
C ASN A 135 3.46 -5.73 51.20
N SER A 136 2.90 -6.85 50.76
CA SER A 136 3.62 -8.09 50.44
C SER A 136 4.29 -8.08 49.05
N ALA A 137 4.09 -7.04 48.24
CA ALA A 137 4.74 -6.92 46.94
C ALA A 137 6.28 -6.76 47.11
N PRO A 138 7.08 -7.20 46.14
CA PRO A 138 8.53 -7.04 46.20
C PRO A 138 8.95 -5.55 46.20
N ASP A 139 10.15 -5.27 46.71
CA ASP A 139 10.71 -3.90 46.75
C ASP A 139 11.14 -3.40 45.36
N SER A 140 11.30 -4.31 44.39
CA SER A 140 11.50 -4.01 42.98
C SER A 140 10.51 -4.80 42.11
N LEU A 141 10.07 -4.20 40.99
CA LEU A 141 9.18 -4.86 40.02
C LEU A 141 9.99 -5.56 38.93
N ALA A 142 9.38 -6.51 38.22
CA ALA A 142 10.00 -7.03 36.99
C ALA A 142 9.79 -6.04 35.84
N THR A 143 10.55 -6.18 34.75
CA THR A 143 10.25 -5.55 33.47
C THR A 143 9.54 -6.55 32.55
N ASN A 144 8.81 -6.06 31.55
CA ASN A 144 8.28 -6.92 30.50
C ASN A 144 9.41 -7.53 29.66
N ILE A 145 9.25 -8.77 29.22
CA ILE A 145 10.26 -9.48 28.42
C ILE A 145 9.90 -9.46 26.93
N GLU A 146 8.62 -9.31 26.62
CA GLU A 146 8.07 -9.31 25.27
C GLU A 146 7.28 -8.01 25.02
N SER A 147 6.94 -7.77 23.75
CA SER A 147 6.07 -6.66 23.38
C SER A 147 4.69 -6.82 24.01
N MET A 148 4.17 -5.72 24.55
CA MET A 148 2.88 -5.67 25.24
C MET A 148 1.85 -4.90 24.44
N LEU A 149 0.64 -5.45 24.29
CA LEU A 149 -0.47 -4.87 23.53
C LEU A 149 -1.59 -4.39 24.45
N SER A 150 -2.24 -3.28 24.10
CA SER A 150 -3.29 -2.66 24.93
C SER A 150 -4.60 -3.46 24.90
N LEU A 151 -5.26 -3.54 26.06
CA LEU A 151 -6.58 -4.13 26.25
C LEU A 151 -7.43 -3.26 27.19
N VAL A 152 -8.65 -2.92 26.76
CA VAL A 152 -9.58 -2.13 27.58
C VAL A 152 -10.19 -3.03 28.66
N ASN A 153 -10.01 -2.66 29.93
CA ASN A 153 -10.57 -3.38 31.07
C ASN A 153 -11.84 -2.70 31.61
N ASP A 154 -11.81 -1.38 31.83
CA ASP A 154 -12.98 -0.59 32.25
C ASP A 154 -13.59 0.15 31.06
N THR A 155 -14.62 -0.41 30.44
CA THR A 155 -15.32 0.20 29.29
C THR A 155 -16.16 1.43 29.64
N THR A 156 -16.39 1.68 30.93
CA THR A 156 -17.20 2.81 31.41
C THR A 156 -16.37 4.06 31.64
N ASN A 157 -15.07 3.91 31.86
CA ASN A 157 -14.18 5.03 32.09
C ASN A 157 -14.05 5.91 30.82
N PRO A 158 -14.11 7.25 30.93
CA PRO A 158 -13.98 8.15 29.78
C PRO A 158 -12.65 8.02 29.02
N ILE A 159 -11.54 7.63 29.67
CA ILE A 159 -10.25 7.37 29.01
C ILE A 159 -10.36 6.17 28.06
N SER A 160 -11.06 5.12 28.49
CA SER A 160 -11.28 3.92 27.68
C SER A 160 -12.20 4.17 26.49
N LYS A 161 -13.22 5.03 26.68
CA LYS A 161 -14.24 5.30 25.66
C LYS A 161 -13.78 6.28 24.58
N ASN A 162 -12.98 7.28 24.95
CA ASN A 162 -12.61 8.37 24.05
C ASN A 162 -11.30 8.11 23.27
N ILE A 163 -10.65 6.97 23.49
CA ILE A 163 -9.39 6.60 22.84
C ILE A 163 -9.57 5.26 22.14
N ALA A 164 -9.19 5.21 20.86
CA ALA A 164 -9.19 3.97 20.09
C ALA A 164 -7.97 3.12 20.45
N TRP A 165 -8.04 2.36 21.56
CA TRP A 165 -6.91 1.60 22.11
C TRP A 165 -6.32 0.53 21.17
N ASN A 166 -7.08 0.02 20.19
CA ASN A 166 -6.54 -0.85 19.15
C ASN A 166 -5.54 -0.14 18.22
N SER A 167 -5.59 1.19 18.13
CA SER A 167 -4.59 1.99 17.39
C SER A 167 -3.34 2.30 18.21
N ALA A 168 -3.32 1.96 19.51
CA ALA A 168 -2.19 2.24 20.37
C ALA A 168 -0.98 1.37 19.97
N PRO A 169 0.22 1.97 19.87
CA PRO A 169 1.47 1.24 19.65
C PRO A 169 1.73 0.20 20.73
N ASN A 170 2.49 -0.85 20.38
CA ASN A 170 2.95 -1.80 21.38
C ASN A 170 3.98 -1.15 22.33
N LEU A 171 4.02 -1.62 23.57
CA LEU A 171 5.13 -1.29 24.48
C LEU A 171 6.28 -2.25 24.21
N ASN A 172 7.47 -1.71 24.04
CA ASN A 172 8.66 -2.49 23.67
C ASN A 172 9.15 -3.35 24.85
N PRO A 173 9.81 -4.49 24.57
CA PRO A 173 10.48 -5.30 25.58
C PRO A 173 11.37 -4.45 26.50
N TYR A 174 11.36 -4.78 27.79
CA TYR A 174 12.14 -4.13 28.85
C TYR A 174 11.81 -2.66 29.15
N ASN A 175 10.76 -2.10 28.53
CA ASN A 175 10.40 -0.69 28.61
C ASN A 175 9.05 -0.46 29.33
N MET A 176 8.67 -1.37 30.23
CA MET A 176 7.47 -1.26 31.07
C MET A 176 7.73 -1.93 32.42
N SER A 177 7.25 -1.31 33.49
CA SER A 177 7.20 -1.95 34.82
C SER A 177 6.08 -2.98 34.86
N PHE A 178 6.45 -4.25 34.97
CA PHE A 178 5.51 -5.37 34.99
C PHE A 178 4.98 -5.63 36.40
N ILE A 179 3.70 -5.34 36.60
CA ILE A 179 2.97 -5.58 37.86
C ILE A 179 2.07 -6.80 37.68
N LYS A 180 2.23 -7.81 38.54
CA LYS A 180 1.34 -8.98 38.55
C LYS A 180 0.06 -8.68 39.31
N ASP A 181 -1.04 -9.33 38.92
CA ASP A 181 -2.33 -9.24 39.61
C ASP A 181 -2.29 -9.64 41.09
N SER A 182 -1.36 -10.51 41.48
CA SER A 182 -1.14 -10.86 42.89
C SER A 182 -0.48 -9.75 43.71
N GLN A 183 0.17 -8.79 43.06
CA GLN A 183 0.91 -7.68 43.67
C GLN A 183 0.07 -6.41 43.80
N ILE A 184 -0.92 -6.21 42.94
CA ILE A 184 -1.80 -5.03 42.97
C ILE A 184 -2.84 -5.13 44.10
N ASN A 185 -3.16 -3.99 44.71
CA ASN A 185 -4.21 -3.92 45.72
C ASN A 185 -5.59 -4.06 45.06
N SER A 186 -6.51 -4.79 45.70
CA SER A 186 -7.87 -5.01 45.19
C SER A 186 -8.73 -3.74 45.12
N SER A 187 -8.33 -2.67 45.80
CA SER A 187 -9.01 -1.36 45.73
C SER A 187 -8.64 -0.53 44.50
N VAL A 188 -7.67 -0.97 43.70
CA VAL A 188 -7.22 -0.25 42.52
C VAL A 188 -8.14 -0.58 41.35
N ASN A 189 -8.73 0.46 40.73
CA ASN A 189 -9.44 0.31 39.47
C ASN A 189 -8.43 0.23 38.31
N ARG A 190 -8.51 -0.84 37.52
CA ARG A 190 -7.70 -1.06 36.32
C ARG A 190 -8.49 -0.53 35.12
N ILE A 191 -8.02 0.56 34.53
CA ILE A 191 -8.72 1.21 33.42
C ILE A 191 -8.32 0.51 32.12
N ILE A 192 -7.02 0.50 31.84
CA ILE A 192 -6.40 -0.14 30.69
C ILE A 192 -5.38 -1.14 31.20
N ASP A 193 -5.41 -2.32 30.60
CA ASP A 193 -4.41 -3.36 30.80
C ASP A 193 -3.62 -3.58 29.52
N VAL A 194 -2.56 -4.38 29.64
CA VAL A 194 -1.82 -4.90 28.49
C VAL A 194 -1.63 -6.41 28.61
N TYR A 195 -1.38 -7.07 27.50
CA TYR A 195 -1.07 -8.50 27.44
C TYR A 195 0.13 -8.77 26.53
N ASN A 196 0.80 -9.92 26.71
CA ASN A 196 1.94 -10.30 25.89
C ASN A 196 1.51 -10.59 24.43
N ALA A 197 2.35 -10.15 23.47
CA ALA A 197 2.38 -10.55 22.06
C ALA A 197 1.81 -11.95 21.78
N SER A 198 2.54 -12.90 22.35
CA SER A 198 2.39 -14.35 22.20
C SER A 198 1.08 -14.91 22.78
N GLU A 199 0.44 -14.21 23.71
CA GLU A 199 -0.73 -14.69 24.46
C GLU A 199 -2.05 -14.10 23.94
N SER A 200 -2.09 -13.68 22.67
CA SER A 200 -3.27 -13.03 22.05
C SER A 200 -4.57 -13.85 22.16
N LEU A 201 -4.46 -15.18 22.20
CA LEU A 201 -5.59 -16.11 22.37
C LEU A 201 -6.17 -16.11 23.79
N GLU A 202 -5.32 -15.98 24.80
CA GLU A 202 -5.69 -16.01 26.22
C GLU A 202 -5.52 -14.63 26.88
N ARG A 203 -5.65 -13.56 26.06
CA ARG A 203 -5.34 -12.17 26.44
C ARG A 203 -6.05 -11.67 27.69
N GLU A 204 -7.27 -12.15 27.98
CA GLU A 204 -8.02 -11.78 29.18
C GLU A 204 -7.45 -12.42 30.45
N GLN A 205 -6.76 -13.56 30.33
CA GLN A 205 -6.16 -14.29 31.46
C GLN A 205 -4.75 -13.77 31.80
N PHE A 206 -4.00 -13.32 30.80
CA PHE A 206 -2.62 -12.86 30.94
C PHE A 206 -2.48 -11.35 30.80
N THR A 207 -3.27 -10.62 31.59
CA THR A 207 -3.23 -9.17 31.63
C THR A 207 -2.26 -8.65 32.69
N ALA A 208 -1.71 -7.46 32.44
CA ALA A 208 -0.97 -6.67 33.40
C ALA A 208 -1.51 -5.23 33.42
N PRO A 209 -1.59 -4.58 34.59
CA PRO A 209 -2.10 -3.21 34.69
C PRO A 209 -1.23 -2.20 33.93
N PHE A 210 -1.86 -1.42 33.04
CA PHE A 210 -1.20 -0.37 32.28
C PHE A 210 -1.54 1.03 32.79
N ILE A 211 -2.84 1.34 32.83
CA ILE A 211 -3.37 2.57 33.41
C ILE A 211 -4.31 2.22 34.54
N THR A 212 -3.99 2.70 35.74
CA THR A 212 -4.79 2.41 36.93
C THR A 212 -5.14 3.67 37.71
N LYS A 213 -6.23 3.58 38.47
CA LYS A 213 -6.72 4.63 39.37
C LYS A 213 -6.97 4.03 40.76
N SER A 214 -6.38 4.63 41.78
CA SER A 214 -6.55 4.25 43.18
C SER A 214 -7.02 5.45 43.99
N ILE A 215 -7.79 5.19 45.05
CA ILE A 215 -8.23 6.21 45.99
C ILE A 215 -7.45 6.02 47.29
N LYS A 216 -6.84 7.10 47.78
CA LYS A 216 -6.14 7.10 49.07
C LYS A 216 -6.57 8.33 49.88
N GLY A 217 -7.11 8.09 51.09
CA GLY A 217 -7.74 9.16 51.86
C GLY A 217 -8.92 9.76 51.08
N SER A 218 -8.93 11.08 50.91
CA SER A 218 -9.86 11.79 50.02
C SER A 218 -9.27 12.11 48.65
N GLY A 219 -8.01 11.73 48.37
CA GLY A 219 -7.31 12.02 47.12
C GLY A 219 -7.27 10.85 46.15
N THR A 220 -6.81 11.13 44.93
CA THR A 220 -6.76 10.15 43.83
C THR A 220 -5.33 9.98 43.33
N VAL A 221 -4.95 8.75 43.04
CA VAL A 221 -3.65 8.39 42.47
C VAL A 221 -3.86 7.66 41.15
N MET A 222 -3.29 8.17 40.06
CA MET A 222 -3.24 7.46 38.79
C MET A 222 -1.82 6.97 38.50
N LEU A 223 -1.72 5.82 37.85
CA LEU A 223 -0.45 5.19 37.49
C LEU A 223 -0.43 4.85 36.00
N PHE A 224 0.68 5.16 35.35
CA PHE A 224 1.06 4.72 34.00
C PHE A 224 2.32 3.87 34.11
N THR A 225 2.25 2.59 33.71
CA THR A 225 3.35 1.64 33.94
C THR A 225 4.37 1.55 32.80
N GLY A 226 4.04 2.06 31.61
CA GLY A 226 4.96 2.14 30.47
C GLY A 226 6.03 3.20 30.69
N TRP A 227 7.24 2.94 30.20
CA TRP A 227 8.35 3.89 30.36
C TRP A 227 8.37 4.85 29.17
N LEU A 228 8.38 6.15 29.46
CA LEU A 228 8.55 7.19 28.44
C LEU A 228 10.03 7.64 28.34
N GLN A 229 10.84 7.31 29.33
CA GLN A 229 12.27 7.62 29.43
C GLN A 229 13.09 6.31 29.46
N ARG A 230 14.24 6.28 28.75
CA ARG A 230 15.17 5.13 28.75
C ARG A 230 16.29 5.31 29.79
N ASP A 231 16.96 4.19 30.12
CA ASP A 231 18.17 4.05 30.95
C ASP A 231 19.12 5.27 30.82
N PRO A 232 19.57 5.87 31.93
CA PRO A 232 20.54 6.97 31.96
C PRO A 232 21.81 6.75 31.13
N ASN A 233 22.22 5.50 30.87
CA ASN A 233 23.51 5.16 30.26
C ASN A 233 23.51 4.95 28.74
N ASP A 234 22.34 4.98 28.09
CA ASP A 234 22.19 4.75 26.65
C ASP A 234 21.89 6.08 25.92
N GLN A 235 22.58 6.35 24.80
CA GLN A 235 22.56 7.66 24.12
C GLN A 235 21.46 7.80 23.06
N ASP A 236 20.76 6.74 22.66
CA ASP A 236 19.79 6.78 21.57
C ASP A 236 18.36 6.31 21.95
N ALA A 237 17.39 7.17 21.58
CA ALA A 237 15.91 7.01 21.60
C ALA A 237 15.17 6.73 22.94
N SER A 238 13.98 7.31 23.10
CA SER A 238 13.08 7.07 24.25
C SER A 238 12.49 5.66 24.23
N ALA A 239 12.25 5.08 25.42
CA ALA A 239 11.88 3.67 25.63
C ALA A 239 10.61 3.20 24.87
N ASN A 240 9.60 4.07 24.72
CA ASN A 240 8.42 3.83 23.88
C ASN A 240 8.11 5.08 23.05
N ILE A 241 9.03 5.45 22.15
CA ILE A 241 8.89 6.67 21.34
C ILE A 241 7.65 6.63 20.45
N GLU A 242 7.31 5.46 19.93
CA GLU A 242 6.17 5.20 19.06
C GLU A 242 4.86 5.56 19.77
N PHE A 243 4.77 5.25 21.05
CA PHE A 243 3.63 5.61 21.90
C PHE A 243 3.55 7.12 22.15
N SER A 244 4.70 7.80 22.22
CA SER A 244 4.81 9.23 22.51
C SER A 244 4.49 10.14 21.30
N ILE A 245 4.56 9.59 20.08
CA ILE A 245 4.20 10.28 18.83
C ILE A 245 2.80 9.89 18.31
N TRP A 246 2.13 8.99 19.02
CA TRP A 246 0.77 8.56 18.69
C TRP A 246 -0.20 9.75 18.86
N PRO A 247 -1.15 10.00 17.93
CA PRO A 247 -2.01 11.20 17.98
C PRO A 247 -2.85 11.34 19.25
N TYR A 248 -3.19 10.23 19.91
CA TYR A 248 -3.92 10.26 21.18
C TYR A 248 -3.04 10.55 22.40
N PHE A 249 -1.70 10.58 22.29
CA PHE A 249 -0.81 10.71 23.43
C PHE A 249 -1.01 12.01 24.22
N ASN A 250 -1.11 13.14 23.52
CA ASN A 250 -1.36 14.44 24.16
C ASN A 250 -2.72 14.44 24.89
N TYR A 251 -3.74 13.85 24.27
CA TYR A 251 -5.07 13.73 24.85
C TYR A 251 -5.09 12.78 26.04
N LEU A 252 -4.30 11.71 26.01
CA LEU A 252 -4.15 10.79 27.13
C LEU A 252 -3.58 11.51 28.36
N ILE A 253 -2.56 12.35 28.17
CA ILE A 253 -2.02 13.17 29.27
C ILE A 253 -3.10 14.10 29.83
N TYR A 254 -3.78 14.85 28.95
CA TYR A 254 -4.89 15.74 29.32
C TYR A 254 -5.98 15.01 30.12
N ALA A 255 -6.44 13.88 29.60
CA ALA A 255 -7.49 13.05 30.21
C ALA A 255 -7.04 12.48 31.56
N MET A 256 -5.81 11.98 31.67
CA MET A 256 -5.27 11.46 32.94
C MET A 256 -5.17 12.56 34.01
N MET A 257 -4.76 13.78 33.64
CA MET A 257 -4.69 14.89 34.60
C MET A 257 -6.08 15.24 35.14
N LEU A 258 -7.07 15.45 34.26
CA LEU A 258 -8.41 15.84 34.68
C LEU A 258 -9.16 14.71 35.40
N GLU A 259 -9.04 13.47 34.91
CA GLU A 259 -9.60 12.26 35.56
C GLU A 259 -9.02 12.04 36.97
N SER A 260 -7.74 12.36 37.17
CA SER A 260 -7.11 12.30 38.49
C SER A 260 -7.67 13.35 39.46
N SER A 261 -8.11 14.51 38.94
CA SER A 261 -8.72 15.59 39.72
C SER A 261 -10.23 15.42 39.94
N GLY A 262 -10.85 14.42 39.31
CA GLY A 262 -12.30 14.23 39.32
C GLY A 262 -13.06 15.30 38.55
N THR A 263 -12.38 16.00 37.63
CA THR A 263 -12.97 17.02 36.75
C THR A 263 -13.41 16.33 35.45
N GLU A 264 -14.60 16.65 34.96
CA GLU A 264 -15.03 16.21 33.63
C GLU A 264 -14.13 16.81 32.56
N PHE A 265 -13.85 16.04 31.50
CA PHE A 265 -12.99 16.46 30.41
C PHE A 265 -13.64 16.20 29.05
N ASP A 266 -13.25 17.00 28.07
CA ASP A 266 -13.80 16.97 26.72
C ASP A 266 -13.48 15.64 26.03
N THR A 267 -14.37 15.18 25.15
CA THR A 267 -14.07 14.06 24.25
C THR A 267 -12.93 14.42 23.31
N TYR A 268 -12.24 13.41 22.74
CA TYR A 268 -11.14 13.64 21.80
C TYR A 268 -11.55 14.56 20.63
N ALA A 269 -12.74 14.41 20.07
CA ALA A 269 -13.20 15.28 18.99
C ALA A 269 -13.42 16.75 19.41
N ALA A 270 -13.75 16.99 20.68
CA ALA A 270 -14.10 18.31 21.20
C ALA A 270 -12.90 19.05 21.81
N TRP A 271 -11.89 18.33 22.28
CA TRP A 271 -10.69 18.93 22.85
C TRP A 271 -9.96 19.76 21.79
N SER A 272 -9.76 21.05 22.07
CA SER A 272 -9.26 22.03 21.08
C SER A 272 -7.85 21.75 20.56
N PHE A 273 -7.08 20.91 21.27
CA PHE A 273 -5.71 20.54 20.89
C PHE A 273 -5.63 19.13 20.30
N SER A 274 -6.76 18.47 20.06
CA SER A 274 -6.77 17.23 19.28
C SER A 274 -6.43 17.51 17.81
N PRO A 275 -5.61 16.66 17.16
CA PRO A 275 -5.30 16.78 15.74
C PRO A 275 -6.47 16.26 14.88
N VAL A 276 -7.60 16.96 14.96
CA VAL A 276 -8.81 16.75 14.15
C VAL A 276 -9.29 18.10 13.61
N PRO A 277 -10.03 18.13 12.49
CA PRO A 277 -10.66 19.35 12.01
C PRO A 277 -11.73 19.83 12.98
N HIS A 278 -11.52 21.00 13.57
CA HIS A 278 -12.49 21.67 14.42
C HIS A 278 -13.42 22.56 13.59
N PHE A 279 -14.33 23.28 14.24
CA PHE A 279 -15.36 24.06 13.57
C PHE A 279 -14.82 25.06 12.52
N THR A 280 -13.70 25.72 12.81
CA THR A 280 -13.06 26.66 11.89
C THR A 280 -12.54 25.94 10.64
N GLU A 281 -11.84 24.83 10.82
CA GLU A 281 -11.31 24.00 9.74
C GLU A 281 -12.44 23.36 8.93
N GLN A 282 -13.51 22.91 9.59
CA GLN A 282 -14.72 22.40 8.94
C GLN A 282 -15.38 23.45 8.03
N ILE A 283 -15.49 24.71 8.48
CA ILE A 283 -16.00 25.82 7.65
C ILE A 283 -15.07 26.09 6.47
N ILE A 284 -13.75 26.11 6.70
CA ILE A 284 -12.77 26.32 5.62
C ILE A 284 -12.91 25.21 4.57
N LEU A 285 -12.96 23.93 4.99
CA LEU A 285 -13.13 22.79 4.10
C LEU A 285 -14.45 22.88 3.32
N LEU A 286 -15.56 23.25 3.98
CA LEU A 286 -16.83 23.48 3.31
C LEU A 286 -16.73 24.61 2.27
N LEU A 287 -16.13 25.73 2.62
CA LEU A 287 -15.94 26.86 1.71
C LEU A 287 -15.13 26.44 0.48
N VAL A 288 -14.07 25.66 0.68
CA VAL A 288 -13.23 25.13 -0.40
C VAL A 288 -14.05 24.26 -1.34
N VAL A 289 -14.82 23.30 -0.81
CA VAL A 289 -15.69 22.45 -1.61
C VAL A 289 -16.72 23.28 -2.39
N VAL A 290 -17.34 24.27 -1.76
CA VAL A 290 -18.30 25.17 -2.41
C VAL A 290 -17.63 25.98 -3.53
N VAL A 291 -16.45 26.55 -3.28
CA VAL A 291 -15.68 27.32 -4.28
C VAL A 291 -15.28 26.42 -5.45
N LEU A 292 -14.76 25.21 -5.19
CA LEU A 292 -14.41 24.24 -6.24
C LEU A 292 -15.65 23.84 -7.05
N GLY A 293 -16.80 23.67 -6.40
CA GLY A 293 -18.07 23.40 -7.07
C GLY A 293 -18.55 24.56 -7.94
N CYS A 294 -18.50 25.80 -7.44
CA CYS A 294 -18.80 26.99 -8.21
C CYS A 294 -17.85 27.15 -9.41
N LEU A 295 -16.56 26.87 -9.22
CA LEU A 295 -15.56 26.91 -10.31
C LEU A 295 -15.83 25.84 -11.36
N ALA A 296 -16.15 24.60 -10.94
CA ALA A 296 -16.50 23.51 -11.87
C ALA A 296 -17.77 23.84 -12.67
N ALA A 297 -18.81 24.37 -12.01
CA ALA A 297 -20.05 24.79 -12.66
C ALA A 297 -19.81 25.98 -13.61
N ALA A 298 -19.05 26.99 -13.19
CA ALA A 298 -18.68 28.13 -14.02
C ALA A 298 -17.85 27.71 -15.24
N LEU A 299 -16.92 26.76 -15.06
CA LEU A 299 -16.15 26.16 -16.15
C LEU A 299 -17.08 25.44 -17.13
N PHE A 300 -17.96 24.57 -16.64
CA PHE A 300 -18.93 23.85 -17.46
C PHE A 300 -19.80 24.81 -18.28
N ILE A 301 -20.35 25.84 -17.64
CA ILE A 301 -21.20 26.85 -18.32
C ILE A 301 -20.38 27.64 -19.34
N THR A 302 -19.16 28.07 -19.00
CA THR A 302 -18.31 28.88 -19.89
C THR A 302 -17.85 28.10 -21.11
N VAL A 303 -17.46 26.83 -20.92
CA VAL A 303 -17.08 25.95 -22.01
C VAL A 303 -18.31 25.67 -22.87
N LYS A 304 -19.44 25.28 -22.28
CA LYS A 304 -20.70 24.99 -22.99
C LYS A 304 -21.19 26.17 -23.83
N LYS A 305 -21.03 27.42 -23.34
CA LYS A 305 -21.35 28.64 -24.10
C LYS A 305 -20.38 28.89 -25.26
N LYS A 306 -19.12 28.49 -25.14
CA LYS A 306 -18.10 28.62 -26.20
C LYS A 306 -18.14 27.49 -27.23
N THR A 307 -18.85 26.40 -26.96
CA THR A 307 -18.93 25.24 -27.85
C THR A 307 -19.68 25.49 -29.18
N GLY A 308 -20.21 26.70 -29.42
CA GLY A 308 -20.83 27.06 -30.70
C GLY A 308 -19.86 27.18 -31.89
N GLY A 309 -18.54 27.07 -31.69
CA GLY A 309 -17.53 27.06 -32.77
C GLY A 309 -17.14 25.64 -33.19
N ARG A 310 -16.72 25.43 -34.45
CA ARG A 310 -16.20 24.14 -34.95
C ARG A 310 -15.10 23.58 -34.02
N ILE A 311 -15.06 22.24 -33.85
CA ILE A 311 -13.93 21.56 -33.21
C ILE A 311 -12.63 22.00 -33.90
N ASP A 312 -11.56 22.17 -33.13
CA ASP A 312 -10.27 22.63 -33.64
C ASP A 312 -9.81 21.73 -34.80
N GLN A 313 -9.86 22.29 -36.02
CA GLN A 313 -9.59 21.54 -37.24
C GLN A 313 -8.18 20.95 -37.21
N GLU A 314 -7.23 21.58 -36.53
CA GLU A 314 -5.86 21.07 -36.40
C GLU A 314 -5.80 19.70 -35.72
N THR A 315 -6.62 19.44 -34.69
CA THR A 315 -6.62 18.12 -34.02
C THR A 315 -7.34 17.08 -34.86
N VAL A 316 -8.45 17.46 -35.49
CA VAL A 316 -9.22 16.58 -36.37
C VAL A 316 -8.39 16.23 -37.61
N GLU A 317 -7.69 17.19 -38.19
CA GLU A 317 -6.78 17.01 -39.32
C GLU A 317 -5.53 16.24 -38.92
N ALA A 318 -4.96 16.46 -37.73
CA ALA A 318 -3.85 15.65 -37.24
C ALA A 318 -4.27 14.19 -37.01
N LEU A 319 -5.47 13.95 -36.47
CA LEU A 319 -6.04 12.61 -36.32
C LEU A 319 -6.37 11.99 -37.67
N LYS A 320 -6.93 12.75 -38.62
CA LYS A 320 -7.20 12.27 -39.99
C LYS A 320 -5.92 11.96 -40.74
N LYS A 321 -4.91 12.84 -40.66
CA LYS A 321 -3.61 12.63 -41.29
C LYS A 321 -2.93 11.40 -40.70
N ARG A 322 -3.00 11.19 -39.39
CA ARG A 322 -2.53 9.96 -38.77
C ARG A 322 -3.34 8.75 -39.15
N ALA A 323 -4.67 8.85 -39.21
CA ALA A 323 -5.51 7.75 -39.67
C ALA A 323 -5.21 7.41 -41.14
N GLU A 324 -4.92 8.40 -41.98
CA GLU A 324 -4.47 8.20 -43.35
C GLU A 324 -3.04 7.66 -43.42
N GLU A 325 -2.13 8.05 -42.52
CA GLU A 325 -0.78 7.50 -42.39
C GLU A 325 -0.83 6.05 -41.88
N GLU A 326 -1.62 5.73 -40.86
CA GLU A 326 -1.87 4.38 -40.33
C GLU A 326 -2.56 3.53 -41.39
N LEU A 327 -3.55 4.06 -42.11
CA LEU A 327 -4.21 3.34 -43.21
C LEU A 327 -3.25 3.16 -44.39
N LYS A 328 -2.39 4.14 -44.69
CA LYS A 328 -1.35 3.99 -45.71
C LYS A 328 -0.25 3.06 -45.26
N GLU A 329 0.14 3.03 -43.99
CA GLU A 329 1.07 2.06 -43.44
C GLU A 329 0.43 0.68 -43.46
N GLU A 330 -0.85 0.52 -43.11
CA GLU A 330 -1.58 -0.74 -43.27
C GLU A 330 -1.67 -1.15 -44.73
N ILE A 331 -1.98 -0.23 -45.66
CA ILE A 331 -2.05 -0.51 -47.10
C ILE A 331 -0.64 -0.78 -47.66
N THR A 332 0.39 -0.06 -47.24
CA THR A 332 1.78 -0.24 -47.71
C THR A 332 2.39 -1.49 -47.09
N GLU A 333 2.10 -1.79 -45.83
CA GLU A 333 2.43 -3.06 -45.20
C GLU A 333 1.67 -4.19 -45.86
N ARG A 334 0.40 -4.01 -46.22
CA ARG A 334 -0.43 -4.99 -46.97
C ARG A 334 0.08 -5.17 -48.38
N GLU A 335 0.45 -4.11 -49.10
CA GLU A 335 1.05 -4.12 -50.44
C GLU A 335 2.49 -4.66 -50.42
N GLU A 336 3.27 -4.36 -49.38
CA GLU A 336 4.58 -4.97 -49.14
C GLU A 336 4.42 -6.43 -48.72
N LEU A 337 3.38 -6.79 -47.96
CA LEU A 337 3.07 -8.18 -47.63
C LEU A 337 2.64 -8.92 -48.89
N GLU A 338 1.75 -8.34 -49.69
CA GLU A 338 1.25 -8.85 -50.97
C GLU A 338 2.43 -9.02 -51.93
N LYS A 339 3.33 -8.03 -52.07
CA LYS A 339 4.60 -8.18 -52.81
C LYS A 339 5.52 -9.24 -52.20
N LYS A 340 5.67 -9.28 -50.88
CA LYS A 340 6.47 -10.32 -50.21
C LYS A 340 5.84 -11.71 -50.37
N ILE A 341 4.53 -11.82 -50.57
CA ILE A 341 3.78 -13.06 -50.80
C ILE A 341 3.85 -13.47 -52.29
N GLU A 342 3.78 -12.52 -53.22
CA GLU A 342 3.90 -12.73 -54.68
C GLU A 342 5.35 -13.00 -55.13
N GLU A 343 6.33 -12.31 -54.56
CA GLU A 343 7.75 -12.49 -54.90
C GLU A 343 8.41 -13.69 -54.20
N ARG A 344 7.92 -14.12 -53.02
CA ARG A 344 8.57 -15.17 -52.19
C ARG A 344 7.73 -16.42 -52.03
N GLY A 345 7.31 -17.02 -53.14
CA GLY A 345 6.67 -18.34 -53.15
C GLY A 345 7.26 -19.30 -52.11
N ARG A 346 6.38 -19.81 -51.23
CA ARG A 346 6.48 -20.96 -50.31
C ARG A 346 7.71 -21.22 -49.41
N GLU A 347 8.81 -20.46 -49.41
CA GLU A 347 10.04 -20.99 -48.76
C GLU A 347 10.88 -20.11 -47.81
N ASP A 348 10.47 -18.92 -47.34
CA ASP A 348 11.34 -18.14 -46.43
C ASP A 348 10.57 -17.47 -45.26
N LEU A 349 10.21 -18.27 -44.25
CA LEU A 349 9.81 -17.80 -42.93
C LEU A 349 11.06 -17.45 -42.10
N LYS A 350 11.61 -16.25 -42.26
CA LYS A 350 12.75 -15.78 -41.44
C LYS A 350 12.39 -14.90 -40.25
N ASP A 351 11.13 -14.45 -40.14
CA ASP A 351 10.69 -13.69 -38.97
C ASP A 351 9.89 -14.58 -38.02
N ASP A 352 10.53 -14.99 -36.92
CA ASP A 352 9.94 -15.82 -35.87
C ASP A 352 8.69 -15.16 -35.24
N TRP A 353 8.53 -13.83 -35.36
CA TRP A 353 7.33 -13.13 -34.89
C TRP A 353 6.06 -13.40 -35.72
N GLU A 354 6.20 -13.81 -36.98
CA GLU A 354 5.05 -14.11 -37.86
C GLU A 354 4.58 -15.57 -37.77
N ILE A 355 5.42 -16.47 -37.25
CA ILE A 355 5.06 -17.87 -37.05
C ILE A 355 4.25 -17.99 -35.75
N ILE A 356 3.00 -18.45 -35.84
CA ILE A 356 2.17 -18.66 -34.65
C ILE A 356 2.74 -19.82 -33.85
N GLY A 357 2.92 -19.61 -32.55
CA GLY A 357 3.59 -20.55 -31.66
C GLY A 357 3.84 -19.93 -30.29
N ILE A 358 4.33 -20.75 -29.35
CA ILE A 358 4.57 -20.31 -27.96
C ILE A 358 5.79 -19.41 -27.85
N HIS A 359 6.79 -19.57 -28.72
CA HIS A 359 7.99 -18.76 -28.77
C HIS A 359 7.72 -17.24 -28.81
N ARG A 360 6.64 -16.81 -29.48
CA ARG A 360 6.19 -15.40 -29.51
C ARG A 360 5.82 -14.88 -28.12
N GLN A 361 4.99 -15.62 -27.39
CA GLN A 361 4.50 -15.19 -26.09
C GLN A 361 5.56 -15.32 -25.01
N LEU A 362 6.39 -16.35 -25.10
CA LEU A 362 7.55 -16.54 -24.22
C LEU A 362 8.62 -15.47 -24.48
N GLY A 363 8.93 -15.15 -25.74
CA GLY A 363 9.89 -14.11 -26.11
C GLY A 363 9.45 -12.71 -25.67
N GLY A 364 8.16 -12.37 -25.89
CA GLY A 364 7.55 -11.14 -25.37
C GLY A 364 7.59 -11.09 -23.84
N PHE A 365 7.29 -12.20 -23.17
CA PHE A 365 7.35 -12.29 -21.72
C PHE A 365 8.76 -12.12 -21.17
N LEU A 366 9.78 -12.82 -21.71
CA LEU A 366 11.17 -12.70 -21.27
C LEU A 366 11.65 -11.24 -21.30
N PHE A 367 11.27 -10.50 -22.34
CA PHE A 367 11.53 -9.06 -22.41
C PHE A 367 10.86 -8.31 -21.24
N THR A 368 9.54 -8.47 -21.08
CA THR A 368 8.79 -7.78 -20.01
C THR A 368 9.19 -8.22 -18.60
N PHE A 369 9.62 -9.47 -18.40
CA PHE A 369 10.05 -10.04 -17.13
C PHE A 369 11.28 -9.32 -16.60
N PHE A 370 12.34 -9.21 -17.40
CA PHE A 370 13.56 -8.54 -16.98
C PHE A 370 13.39 -7.02 -16.83
N ILE A 371 12.60 -6.40 -17.70
CA ILE A 371 12.23 -4.98 -17.52
C ILE A 371 11.46 -4.80 -16.22
N GLY A 372 10.47 -5.65 -15.95
CA GLY A 372 9.68 -5.62 -14.73
C GLY A 372 10.55 -5.77 -13.48
N LEU A 373 11.45 -6.76 -13.45
CA LEU A 373 12.38 -6.96 -12.35
C LEU A 373 13.30 -5.75 -12.15
N LEU A 374 13.79 -5.12 -13.22
CA LEU A 374 14.62 -3.92 -13.13
C LEU A 374 13.84 -2.71 -12.58
N LEU A 375 12.59 -2.55 -13.00
CA LEU A 375 11.71 -1.46 -12.56
C LEU A 375 11.25 -1.61 -11.10
N VAL A 376 11.24 -2.83 -10.56
CA VAL A 376 10.91 -3.11 -9.17
C VAL A 376 12.05 -2.68 -8.21
N VAL A 377 13.31 -2.68 -8.65
CA VAL A 377 14.46 -2.35 -7.77
C VAL A 377 14.36 -0.95 -7.16
N PRO A 378 14.08 0.14 -7.91
CA PRO A 378 13.87 1.46 -7.31
C PRO A 378 12.74 1.51 -6.30
N GLN A 379 11.64 0.79 -6.56
CA GLN A 379 10.51 0.70 -5.64
C GLN A 379 10.94 0.08 -4.32
N LEU A 380 11.60 -1.08 -4.37
CA LEU A 380 12.09 -1.79 -3.18
C LEU A 380 13.12 -0.97 -2.39
N LEU A 381 14.03 -0.28 -3.08
CA LEU A 381 15.00 0.59 -2.43
C LEU A 381 14.31 1.74 -1.69
N LEU A 382 13.27 2.34 -2.28
CA LEU A 382 12.55 3.39 -1.59
C LEU A 382 11.78 2.84 -0.39
N THR A 383 10.92 1.85 -0.61
CA THR A 383 9.98 1.38 0.43
C THR A 383 10.67 0.62 1.54
N SER A 384 11.70 -0.16 1.21
CA SER A 384 12.33 -1.05 2.17
C SER A 384 13.62 -0.50 2.78
N TYR A 385 14.15 0.61 2.26
CA TYR A 385 15.35 1.22 2.81
C TYR A 385 15.21 2.72 3.04
N ILE A 386 14.98 3.52 1.99
CA ILE A 386 15.01 4.99 2.10
C ILE A 386 13.90 5.51 3.02
N LEU A 387 12.67 5.02 2.90
CA LEU A 387 11.56 5.48 3.76
C LEU A 387 11.73 5.04 5.22
N PRO A 388 12.05 3.77 5.53
CA PRO A 388 12.44 3.37 6.88
C PRO A 388 13.59 4.21 7.44
N LEU A 389 14.61 4.56 6.64
CA LEU A 389 15.72 5.40 7.07
C LEU A 389 15.29 6.86 7.34
N LEU A 390 14.47 7.45 6.47
CA LEU A 390 14.04 8.85 6.59
C LEU A 390 12.99 9.05 7.69
N LEU A 391 12.15 8.05 7.89
CA LEU A 391 11.03 8.09 8.83
C LEU A 391 11.34 7.43 10.17
N ASP A 392 12.32 6.52 10.21
CA ASP A 392 12.78 5.84 11.42
C ASP A 392 11.58 5.20 12.17
N TYR A 393 11.51 5.36 13.50
CA TYR A 393 10.41 4.92 14.36
C TYR A 393 9.00 5.44 13.96
N THR A 394 8.90 6.44 13.08
CA THR A 394 7.59 6.95 12.59
C THR A 394 7.04 6.15 11.40
N TYR A 395 7.89 5.37 10.73
CA TYR A 395 7.57 4.70 9.46
C TYR A 395 6.34 3.80 9.55
N ALA A 396 6.32 2.87 10.52
CA ALA A 396 5.31 1.82 10.58
C ALA A 396 3.90 2.39 10.77
N GLN A 397 3.73 3.34 11.70
CA GLN A 397 2.44 4.01 11.95
C GLN A 397 2.00 4.86 10.76
N ALA A 398 2.89 5.71 10.22
CA ALA A 398 2.58 6.59 9.10
C ALA A 398 2.18 5.82 7.84
N SER A 399 2.94 4.77 7.51
CA SER A 399 2.63 3.87 6.40
C SER A 399 1.30 3.14 6.63
N GLY A 400 1.08 2.58 7.83
CA GLY A 400 -0.16 1.89 8.17
C GLY A 400 -1.41 2.76 8.00
N TRP A 401 -1.40 3.98 8.51
CA TRP A 401 -2.51 4.92 8.35
C TRP A 401 -2.72 5.33 6.90
N TYR A 402 -1.65 5.59 6.16
CA TYR A 402 -1.74 5.89 4.74
C TYR A 402 -2.35 4.73 3.95
N ASN A 403 -1.90 3.49 4.19
CA ASN A 403 -2.41 2.31 3.49
C ASN A 403 -3.90 2.07 3.78
N TYR A 404 -4.32 2.26 5.03
CA TYR A 404 -5.72 2.16 5.41
C TYR A 404 -6.57 3.20 4.66
N ALA A 405 -6.14 4.48 4.65
CA ALA A 405 -6.85 5.52 3.92
C ALA A 405 -6.87 5.25 2.42
N TYR A 406 -5.72 4.88 1.83
CA TYR A 406 -5.57 4.54 0.42
C TYR A 406 -6.56 3.45 -0.02
N ASN A 407 -6.65 2.35 0.74
CA ASN A 407 -7.55 1.23 0.41
C ASN A 407 -9.03 1.63 0.44
N LEU A 408 -9.42 2.49 1.40
CA LEU A 408 -10.78 3.04 1.45
C LEU A 408 -11.09 3.90 0.22
N PHE A 409 -10.14 4.75 -0.18
CA PHE A 409 -10.28 5.61 -1.36
C PHE A 409 -10.22 4.87 -2.69
N GLN A 410 -9.56 3.71 -2.79
CA GLN A 410 -9.54 2.89 -4.00
C GLN A 410 -10.94 2.39 -4.39
N ILE A 411 -11.76 2.02 -3.40
CA ILE A 411 -13.16 1.62 -3.65
C ILE A 411 -13.98 2.81 -4.12
N ALA A 412 -13.84 3.93 -3.42
CA ALA A 412 -14.52 5.15 -3.80
C ALA A 412 -14.15 5.52 -5.25
N TRP A 413 -12.87 5.48 -5.59
CA TRP A 413 -12.40 5.75 -6.94
C TRP A 413 -13.08 4.87 -7.98
N LEU A 414 -13.05 3.55 -7.79
CA LEU A 414 -13.61 2.61 -8.75
C LEU A 414 -15.13 2.72 -8.90
N LEU A 415 -15.86 2.97 -7.80
CA LEU A 415 -17.31 3.15 -7.82
C LEU A 415 -17.74 4.44 -8.51
N PHE A 416 -17.01 5.53 -8.31
CA PHE A 416 -17.32 6.84 -8.91
C PHE A 416 -16.75 6.99 -10.33
N ASP A 417 -15.68 6.28 -10.70
CA ASP A 417 -15.18 6.25 -12.09
C ASP A 417 -16.20 5.62 -13.04
N LEU A 418 -17.00 4.64 -12.58
CA LEU A 418 -17.92 3.84 -13.40
C LEU A 418 -17.27 3.28 -14.68
N GLY A 419 -15.95 3.07 -14.66
CA GLY A 419 -15.18 2.52 -15.78
C GLY A 419 -15.09 3.45 -16.98
N THR A 420 -15.23 4.77 -16.79
CA THR A 420 -15.09 5.73 -17.89
C THR A 420 -13.71 5.72 -18.52
N SER A 421 -12.67 5.38 -17.74
CA SER A 421 -11.31 5.13 -18.22
C SER A 421 -11.26 4.02 -19.30
N PHE A 422 -11.89 2.86 -19.03
CA PHE A 422 -12.00 1.75 -19.98
C PHE A 422 -12.85 2.12 -21.22
N ALA A 423 -13.95 2.83 -21.01
CA ALA A 423 -14.82 3.28 -22.09
C ALA A 423 -14.10 4.27 -23.03
N LEU A 424 -13.30 5.19 -22.48
CA LEU A 424 -12.47 6.11 -23.26
C LEU A 424 -11.53 5.33 -24.17
N ALA A 425 -10.72 4.41 -23.63
CA ALA A 425 -9.73 3.69 -24.41
C ALA A 425 -10.38 2.89 -25.56
N LYS A 426 -11.47 2.16 -25.25
CA LYS A 426 -12.21 1.37 -26.24
C LYS A 426 -12.79 2.25 -27.34
N TYR A 427 -13.70 3.16 -27.00
CA TYR A 427 -14.47 3.88 -28.00
C TYR A 427 -13.64 4.91 -28.76
N PHE A 428 -12.61 5.48 -28.12
CA PHE A 428 -11.64 6.30 -28.84
C PHE A 428 -10.94 5.47 -29.94
N SER A 429 -10.45 4.26 -29.62
CA SER A 429 -9.78 3.41 -30.61
C SER A 429 -10.70 2.97 -31.76
N GLU A 430 -11.98 2.73 -31.47
CA GLU A 430 -12.99 2.32 -32.45
C GLU A 430 -13.34 3.45 -33.44
N TYR A 431 -13.55 4.66 -32.94
CA TYR A 431 -14.04 5.77 -33.75
C TYR A 431 -12.94 6.66 -34.33
N ARG A 432 -11.68 6.59 -33.87
CA ARG A 432 -10.61 7.52 -34.30
C ARG A 432 -10.37 7.57 -35.81
N VAL A 433 -10.64 6.48 -36.53
CA VAL A 433 -10.42 6.38 -37.98
C VAL A 433 -11.65 6.88 -38.74
N HIS A 434 -12.81 6.27 -38.49
CA HIS A 434 -14.04 6.50 -39.25
C HIS A 434 -14.78 7.78 -38.83
N ASN A 435 -14.69 8.16 -37.56
CA ASN A 435 -15.33 9.36 -37.01
C ASN A 435 -14.47 10.00 -35.90
N PRO A 436 -13.39 10.72 -36.26
CA PRO A 436 -12.46 11.33 -35.30
C PRO A 436 -13.12 12.31 -34.34
N GLU A 437 -14.19 12.99 -34.76
CA GLU A 437 -14.96 13.91 -33.90
C GLU A 437 -15.64 13.13 -32.77
N LYS A 438 -16.34 12.05 -33.12
CA LYS A 438 -16.95 11.13 -32.14
C LYS A 438 -15.91 10.50 -31.20
N ALA A 439 -14.70 10.20 -31.67
CA ALA A 439 -13.63 9.68 -30.81
C ALA A 439 -13.26 10.67 -29.68
N ILE A 440 -13.12 11.96 -30.02
CA ILE A 440 -12.80 13.01 -29.04
C ILE A 440 -13.93 13.17 -27.99
N HIS A 441 -15.19 12.92 -28.35
CA HIS A 441 -16.31 13.00 -27.42
C HIS A 441 -16.14 12.06 -26.20
N TYR A 442 -15.55 10.87 -26.37
CA TYR A 442 -15.31 9.97 -25.25
C TYR A 442 -14.18 10.45 -24.31
N ILE A 443 -13.20 11.21 -24.83
CA ILE A 443 -12.23 11.92 -23.99
C ILE A 443 -12.94 13.00 -23.17
N GLN A 444 -13.82 13.78 -23.81
CA GLN A 444 -14.58 14.83 -23.14
C GLN A 444 -15.50 14.25 -22.06
N ILE A 445 -16.19 13.14 -22.33
CA ILE A 445 -17.03 12.44 -21.35
C ILE A 445 -16.21 12.07 -20.12
N PHE A 446 -15.03 11.47 -20.28
CA PHE A 446 -14.14 11.14 -19.18
C PHE A 446 -13.76 12.39 -18.37
N VAL A 447 -13.28 13.45 -19.02
CA VAL A 447 -12.84 14.68 -18.35
C VAL A 447 -13.95 15.29 -17.50
N TRP A 448 -15.14 15.44 -18.07
CA TRP A 448 -16.27 16.07 -17.37
C TRP A 448 -16.87 15.17 -16.31
N TRP A 449 -16.96 13.87 -16.58
CA TRP A 449 -17.39 12.90 -15.57
C TRP A 449 -16.48 12.94 -14.35
N GLN A 450 -15.16 12.79 -14.55
CA GLN A 450 -14.16 12.82 -13.47
C GLN A 450 -14.15 14.15 -12.71
N LEU A 451 -14.36 15.28 -13.39
CA LEU A 451 -14.46 16.58 -12.73
C LEU A 451 -15.64 16.62 -11.73
N PHE A 452 -16.81 16.12 -12.13
CA PHE A 452 -18.01 16.14 -11.28
C PHE A 452 -18.02 15.04 -10.24
N THR A 453 -17.59 13.83 -10.57
CA THR A 453 -17.51 12.74 -9.60
C THR A 453 -16.39 12.97 -8.60
N GLY A 454 -15.26 13.53 -9.01
CA GLY A 454 -14.20 13.99 -8.11
C GLY A 454 -14.70 15.05 -7.12
N LEU A 455 -15.54 15.99 -7.58
CA LEU A 455 -16.17 16.97 -6.68
C LEU A 455 -17.10 16.30 -5.67
N ALA A 456 -17.90 15.31 -6.12
CA ALA A 456 -18.78 14.55 -5.23
C ALA A 456 -17.97 13.74 -4.21
N GLN A 457 -16.87 13.10 -4.63
CA GLN A 457 -15.95 12.37 -3.75
C GLN A 457 -15.36 13.29 -2.68
N ILE A 458 -14.77 14.43 -3.07
CA ILE A 458 -14.24 15.39 -2.08
C ILE A 458 -15.34 15.84 -1.13
N SER A 459 -16.53 16.19 -1.64
CA SER A 459 -17.62 16.64 -0.79
C SER A 459 -17.99 15.60 0.27
N ILE A 460 -18.07 14.32 -0.13
CA ILE A 460 -18.39 13.20 0.77
C ILE A 460 -17.25 12.96 1.75
N PHE A 461 -16.02 12.78 1.28
CA PHE A 461 -14.90 12.36 2.12
C PHE A 461 -14.31 13.48 2.96
N ALA A 462 -14.36 14.73 2.49
CA ALA A 462 -14.03 15.88 3.34
C ALA A 462 -15.07 16.07 4.45
N PHE A 463 -16.36 15.82 4.18
CA PHE A 463 -17.41 15.85 5.22
C PHE A 463 -17.28 14.69 6.21
N LEU A 464 -17.14 13.46 5.71
CA LEU A 464 -16.92 12.28 6.56
C LEU A 464 -15.66 12.43 7.39
N GLY A 465 -14.56 12.84 6.75
CA GLY A 465 -13.31 13.17 7.42
C GLY A 465 -13.50 14.24 8.47
N SER A 466 -14.04 15.41 8.14
CA SER A 466 -14.05 16.53 9.11
C SER A 466 -15.10 16.45 10.22
N ILE A 467 -16.19 15.69 10.06
CA ILE A 467 -17.32 15.69 11.01
C ILE A 467 -17.60 14.30 11.58
N VAL A 468 -17.56 13.24 10.77
CA VAL A 468 -17.99 11.90 11.22
C VAL A 468 -16.81 11.14 11.83
N PHE A 469 -15.67 11.05 11.14
CA PHE A 469 -14.50 10.31 11.61
C PHE A 469 -13.90 10.79 12.93
N PRO A 470 -13.93 12.09 13.31
CA PRO A 470 -13.49 12.54 14.63
C PRO A 470 -14.32 11.93 15.76
N LEU A 471 -15.56 11.52 15.48
CA LEU A 471 -16.50 10.93 16.43
C LEU A 471 -16.44 9.38 16.45
N THR A 472 -15.51 8.76 15.71
CA THR A 472 -15.33 7.31 15.65
C THR A 472 -13.90 6.92 16.02
N ASP A 473 -13.61 5.61 16.01
CA ASP A 473 -12.26 5.08 16.29
C ASP A 473 -11.20 5.57 15.29
N LEU A 474 -11.63 6.15 14.15
CA LEU A 474 -10.77 6.70 13.10
C LEU A 474 -10.32 8.15 13.37
N ALA A 475 -10.66 8.74 14.51
CA ALA A 475 -10.42 10.15 14.78
C ALA A 475 -8.96 10.57 14.56
N HIS A 476 -8.01 9.75 15.04
CA HIS A 476 -6.57 9.95 14.87
C HIS A 476 -6.06 10.02 13.42
N MET A 477 -6.84 9.50 12.46
CA MET A 477 -6.47 9.47 11.03
C MET A 477 -7.20 10.54 10.21
N THR A 478 -8.03 11.36 10.84
CA THR A 478 -8.94 12.26 10.13
C THR A 478 -8.23 13.14 9.11
N TRP A 479 -7.10 13.75 9.49
CA TRP A 479 -6.34 14.60 8.57
C TRP A 479 -5.81 13.83 7.36
N ILE A 480 -5.41 12.57 7.52
CA ILE A 480 -4.98 11.75 6.38
C ILE A 480 -6.15 11.55 5.41
N PHE A 481 -7.36 11.27 5.91
CA PHE A 481 -8.55 11.16 5.06
C PHE A 481 -8.91 12.45 4.34
N VAL A 482 -8.94 13.57 5.06
CA VAL A 482 -9.23 14.89 4.48
C VAL A 482 -8.20 15.23 3.41
N MET A 483 -6.91 15.06 3.70
CA MET A 483 -5.83 15.34 2.76
C MET A 483 -5.91 14.46 1.52
N PHE A 484 -6.10 13.16 1.70
CA PHE A 484 -6.21 12.23 0.58
C PHE A 484 -7.45 12.50 -0.27
N SER A 485 -8.57 12.94 0.32
CA SER A 485 -9.75 13.34 -0.47
C SER A 485 -9.42 14.47 -1.43
N LEU A 486 -8.66 15.48 -0.97
CA LEU A 486 -8.27 16.65 -1.78
C LEU A 486 -7.40 16.26 -2.99
N VAL A 487 -6.68 15.12 -2.90
CA VAL A 487 -5.87 14.60 -4.00
C VAL A 487 -6.71 14.15 -5.19
N GLN A 488 -7.93 13.70 -4.96
CA GLN A 488 -8.76 13.09 -6.00
C GLN A 488 -9.32 14.09 -7.02
N TYR A 489 -9.28 15.40 -6.75
CA TYR A 489 -9.84 16.41 -7.66
C TYR A 489 -8.76 17.13 -8.47
N PRO A 490 -8.99 17.38 -9.78
CA PRO A 490 -10.24 17.21 -10.53
C PRO A 490 -10.43 15.84 -11.20
N GLY A 491 -9.76 14.79 -10.76
CA GLY A 491 -9.95 13.39 -11.19
C GLY A 491 -9.46 13.05 -12.60
N PHE A 492 -9.40 14.02 -13.52
CA PHE A 492 -9.02 13.78 -14.91
C PHE A 492 -7.49 13.74 -15.16
N PHE A 493 -6.64 13.72 -14.12
CA PHE A 493 -5.18 13.83 -14.24
C PHE A 493 -4.54 12.81 -15.21
N LEU A 494 -5.16 11.64 -15.34
CA LEU A 494 -4.68 10.55 -16.20
C LEU A 494 -5.29 10.55 -17.61
N VAL A 495 -6.06 11.58 -17.99
CA VAL A 495 -6.77 11.64 -19.29
C VAL A 495 -5.88 11.37 -20.50
N PHE A 496 -4.69 11.97 -20.55
CA PHE A 496 -3.79 11.82 -21.69
C PHE A 496 -3.11 10.45 -21.72
N MET A 497 -2.84 9.85 -20.55
CA MET A 497 -2.33 8.49 -20.46
C MET A 497 -3.35 7.50 -21.06
N TYR A 498 -4.62 7.57 -20.65
CA TYR A 498 -5.67 6.73 -21.24
C TYR A 498 -5.94 7.06 -22.70
N THR A 499 -5.74 8.31 -23.12
CA THR A 499 -5.81 8.68 -24.55
C THR A 499 -4.67 8.03 -25.35
N PHE A 500 -3.45 7.93 -24.81
CA PHE A 500 -2.36 7.19 -25.47
C PHE A 500 -2.67 5.70 -25.60
N GLN A 501 -3.33 5.12 -24.59
CA GLN A 501 -3.84 3.76 -24.66
C GLN A 501 -4.86 3.61 -25.80
N GLY A 502 -5.83 4.52 -25.91
CA GLY A 502 -6.81 4.54 -27.01
C GLY A 502 -6.18 4.80 -28.39
N LEU A 503 -5.10 5.59 -28.45
CA LEU A 503 -4.27 5.79 -29.65
C LEU A 503 -3.41 4.57 -29.99
N GLN A 504 -3.44 3.50 -29.19
CA GLN A 504 -2.56 2.34 -29.33
C GLN A 504 -1.07 2.70 -29.33
N ARG A 505 -0.71 3.87 -28.76
CA ARG A 505 0.68 4.30 -28.55
C ARG A 505 1.20 3.70 -27.26
N ALA A 506 1.40 2.38 -27.30
CA ALA A 506 1.89 1.60 -26.17
C ALA A 506 3.22 2.14 -25.63
N ASP A 507 4.07 2.70 -26.49
CA ASP A 507 5.31 3.39 -26.14
C ASP A 507 5.07 4.58 -25.18
N LEU A 508 4.16 5.49 -25.55
CA LEU A 508 3.85 6.68 -24.76
C LEU A 508 3.05 6.31 -23.51
N HIS A 509 2.09 5.40 -23.63
CA HIS A 509 1.30 4.91 -22.51
C HIS A 509 2.20 4.31 -21.43
N LEU A 510 3.10 3.39 -21.81
CA LEU A 510 4.06 2.77 -20.89
C LEU A 510 5.01 3.80 -20.29
N LEU A 511 5.51 4.74 -21.09
CA LEU A 511 6.38 5.82 -20.59
C LEU A 511 5.65 6.67 -19.53
N THR A 512 4.41 7.08 -19.79
CA THR A 512 3.62 7.85 -18.81
C THR A 512 3.25 7.02 -17.58
N TYR A 513 2.96 5.73 -17.73
CA TYR A 513 2.64 4.83 -16.63
C TYR A 513 3.84 4.63 -15.70
N VAL A 514 5.02 4.33 -16.27
CA VAL A 514 6.27 4.21 -15.49
C VAL A 514 6.63 5.54 -14.83
N SER A 515 6.41 6.67 -15.52
CA SER A 515 6.64 7.98 -14.92
C SER A 515 5.72 8.22 -13.72
N TRP A 516 4.46 7.81 -13.82
CA TRP A 516 3.46 7.98 -12.77
C TRP A 516 3.72 7.10 -11.55
N GLU A 517 3.67 5.77 -11.72
CA GLU A 517 3.70 4.82 -10.59
C GLU A 517 5.10 4.57 -10.03
N ILE A 518 6.16 4.84 -10.81
CA ILE A 518 7.54 4.59 -10.38
C ILE A 518 8.26 5.92 -10.18
N PHE A 519 8.43 6.73 -11.23
CA PHE A 519 9.34 7.87 -11.11
C PHE A 519 8.82 8.98 -10.17
N TRP A 520 7.63 9.50 -10.43
CA TRP A 520 7.08 10.64 -9.68
C TRP A 520 6.60 10.26 -8.29
N LEU A 521 5.93 9.10 -8.17
CA LEU A 521 5.49 8.60 -6.86
C LEU A 521 6.67 8.41 -5.91
N LEU A 522 7.74 7.74 -6.37
CA LEU A 522 8.88 7.42 -5.49
C LEU A 522 9.63 8.68 -5.04
N ILE A 523 9.86 9.62 -5.95
CA ILE A 523 10.47 10.91 -5.63
C ILE A 523 9.58 11.71 -4.67
N GLY A 524 8.27 11.72 -4.94
CA GLY A 524 7.30 12.39 -4.09
C GLY A 524 7.32 11.84 -2.67
N GLN A 525 7.28 10.51 -2.51
CA GLN A 525 7.30 9.87 -1.20
C GLN A 525 8.58 10.18 -0.42
N ALA A 526 9.76 10.11 -1.06
CA ALA A 526 11.01 10.46 -0.40
C ALA A 526 11.02 11.90 0.15
N ILE A 527 10.55 12.85 -0.65
CA ILE A 527 10.58 14.27 -0.31
C ILE A 527 9.48 14.62 0.70
N PHE A 528 8.23 14.33 0.37
CA PHE A 528 7.08 14.82 1.15
C PHE A 528 6.89 14.07 2.46
N CYS A 529 7.26 12.79 2.56
CA CYS A 529 7.20 12.08 3.84
C CYS A 529 8.25 12.64 4.82
N TYR A 530 9.47 12.92 4.36
CA TYR A 530 10.51 13.53 5.19
C TYR A 530 10.15 14.97 5.61
N LEU A 531 9.70 15.80 4.67
CA LEU A 531 9.23 17.16 4.99
C LEU A 531 8.02 17.15 5.93
N GLY A 532 7.10 16.21 5.73
CA GLY A 532 5.93 16.00 6.60
C GLY A 532 6.33 15.63 8.02
N ARG A 533 7.31 14.74 8.19
CA ARG A 533 7.88 14.40 9.50
C ARG A 533 8.47 15.63 10.20
N LEU A 534 9.31 16.41 9.50
CA LEU A 534 9.93 17.62 10.06
C LEU A 534 8.89 18.66 10.47
N TRP A 535 7.85 18.84 9.66
CA TRP A 535 6.74 19.73 9.99
C TRP A 535 5.96 19.23 11.22
N GLY A 536 5.71 17.92 11.31
CA GLY A 536 5.05 17.28 12.46
C GLY A 536 5.86 17.39 13.75
N ALA A 537 7.19 17.29 13.67
CA ALA A 537 8.11 17.51 14.79
C ALA A 537 8.00 18.94 15.33
N ALA A 538 7.92 19.93 14.43
CA ALA A 538 7.79 21.34 14.79
C ALA A 538 6.39 21.72 15.34
N ASN A 539 5.39 20.86 15.20
CA ASN A 539 4.02 21.10 15.65
C ASN A 539 3.56 19.99 16.61
N PRO A 540 3.80 20.15 17.93
CA PRO A 540 3.48 19.13 18.94
C PRO A 540 2.02 18.66 18.98
N ILE A 541 1.07 19.45 18.48
CA ILE A 541 -0.34 19.04 18.37
C ILE A 541 -0.51 17.85 17.42
N PHE A 542 0.19 17.86 16.28
CA PHE A 542 0.06 16.82 15.24
C PHE A 542 1.07 15.69 15.44
N GLY A 543 2.32 16.02 15.78
CA GLY A 543 3.39 15.04 15.97
C GLY A 543 3.99 14.49 14.66
N GLU A 544 5.13 13.83 14.79
CA GLU A 544 5.96 13.38 13.66
C GLU A 544 5.29 12.33 12.78
N ALA A 545 4.67 11.31 13.38
CA ALA A 545 4.04 10.21 12.64
C ALA A 545 2.87 10.69 11.77
N LEU A 546 2.00 11.54 12.32
CA LEU A 546 0.86 12.07 11.56
C LEU A 546 1.36 12.98 10.43
N GLY A 547 2.37 13.81 10.70
CA GLY A 547 3.03 14.63 9.69
C GLY A 547 3.61 13.80 8.54
N ALA A 548 4.30 12.69 8.84
CA ALA A 548 4.79 11.75 7.84
C ALA A 548 3.66 11.09 7.04
N GLY A 549 2.55 10.69 7.70
CA GLY A 549 1.35 10.14 7.06
C GLY A 549 0.69 11.14 6.09
N VAL A 550 0.62 12.41 6.48
CA VAL A 550 0.19 13.51 5.60
C VAL A 550 1.15 13.67 4.41
N GLY A 551 2.45 13.51 4.64
CA GLY A 551 3.48 13.50 3.59
C GLY A 551 3.23 12.46 2.51
N TYR A 552 2.77 11.25 2.86
CA TYR A 552 2.38 10.24 1.86
C TYR A 552 1.20 10.69 0.99
N ALA A 553 0.19 11.35 1.56
CA ALA A 553 -0.93 11.89 0.79
C ALA A 553 -0.45 13.01 -0.17
N LEU A 554 0.46 13.88 0.29
CA LEU A 554 1.07 14.92 -0.54
C LEU A 554 1.92 14.34 -1.68
N ALA A 555 2.62 13.23 -1.44
CA ALA A 555 3.35 12.52 -2.49
C ALA A 555 2.43 12.05 -3.62
N ARG A 556 1.23 11.55 -3.30
CA ARG A 556 0.21 11.21 -4.31
C ARG A 556 -0.31 12.42 -5.05
N TYR A 557 -0.49 13.54 -4.36
CA TYR A 557 -0.86 14.78 -5.04
C TYR A 557 0.20 15.21 -6.07
N PHE A 558 1.47 15.15 -5.68
CA PHE A 558 2.60 15.47 -6.53
C PHE A 558 2.68 14.58 -7.77
N ASP A 559 2.51 13.26 -7.62
CA ASP A 559 2.60 12.32 -8.74
C ASP A 559 1.55 12.60 -9.84
N TYR A 560 0.31 12.91 -9.47
CA TYR A 560 -0.78 13.13 -10.39
C TYR A 560 -0.56 14.39 -11.22
N TRP A 561 -0.12 15.48 -10.58
CA TRP A 561 0.14 16.74 -11.26
C TRP A 561 1.33 16.63 -12.20
N LEU A 562 2.45 16.04 -11.78
CA LEU A 562 3.60 15.85 -12.65
C LEU A 562 3.27 14.94 -13.83
N THR A 563 2.53 13.86 -13.59
CA THR A 563 2.05 12.96 -14.65
C THR A 563 1.14 13.70 -15.63
N PHE A 564 0.21 14.52 -15.14
CA PHE A 564 -0.68 15.32 -15.99
C PHE A 564 0.10 16.29 -16.89
N PHE A 565 1.04 17.06 -16.34
CA PHE A 565 1.83 18.00 -17.14
C PHE A 565 2.79 17.30 -18.11
N PHE A 566 3.40 16.20 -17.69
CA PHE A 566 4.28 15.41 -18.54
C PHE A 566 3.51 14.77 -19.71
N SER A 567 2.37 14.14 -19.43
CA SER A 567 1.51 13.53 -20.46
C SER A 567 0.89 14.58 -21.38
N LEU A 568 0.51 15.76 -20.87
CA LEU A 568 0.07 16.91 -21.67
C LEU A 568 1.17 17.41 -22.62
N TYR A 569 2.41 17.48 -22.15
CA TYR A 569 3.55 17.85 -22.98
C TYR A 569 3.75 16.86 -24.14
N LEU A 570 3.72 15.55 -23.84
CA LEU A 570 3.79 14.51 -24.87
C LEU A 570 2.61 14.60 -25.84
N PHE A 571 1.40 14.85 -25.35
CA PHE A 571 0.20 14.96 -26.18
C PHE A 571 0.29 16.12 -27.17
N LYS A 572 0.78 17.28 -26.72
CA LYS A 572 1.04 18.43 -27.60
C LYS A 572 2.18 18.18 -28.58
N LYS A 573 3.24 17.47 -28.17
CA LYS A 573 4.35 17.09 -29.05
C LYS A 573 3.89 16.22 -30.22
N GLN A 574 2.82 15.45 -30.04
CA GLN A 574 2.20 14.65 -31.09
C GLN A 574 1.36 15.47 -32.09
N GLY A 575 1.20 16.79 -31.87
CA GLY A 575 0.44 17.69 -32.73
C GLY A 575 -1.03 17.84 -32.33
N TYR A 576 -1.46 17.28 -31.19
CA TYR A 576 -2.85 17.37 -30.74
C TYR A 576 -3.12 18.62 -29.88
N SER A 577 -4.30 19.21 -30.06
CA SER A 577 -4.76 20.34 -29.25
C SER A 577 -5.40 19.84 -27.96
N ALA A 578 -4.78 20.17 -26.83
CA ALA A 578 -5.35 19.87 -25.52
C ALA A 578 -6.74 20.53 -25.34
N SER A 579 -7.00 21.66 -25.99
CA SER A 579 -8.28 22.37 -25.86
C SER A 579 -9.48 21.52 -26.32
N SER A 580 -9.27 20.61 -27.28
CA SER A 580 -10.34 19.75 -27.83
C SER A 580 -10.85 18.73 -26.80
N CYS A 581 -9.97 18.28 -25.90
CA CYS A 581 -10.29 17.31 -24.86
C CYS A 581 -11.19 17.88 -23.75
N PHE A 582 -11.16 19.20 -23.53
CA PHE A 582 -11.90 19.88 -22.47
C PHE A 582 -13.20 20.55 -22.96
N ARG A 583 -13.58 20.38 -24.22
CA ARG A 583 -14.86 20.86 -24.75
C ARG A 583 -16.03 19.97 -24.32
N ILE A 584 -17.26 20.39 -24.61
CA ILE A 584 -18.49 19.64 -24.32
C ILE A 584 -19.30 19.54 -25.62
N ASP A 585 -18.85 18.66 -26.52
CA ASP A 585 -19.48 18.40 -27.83
C ASP A 585 -20.27 17.07 -27.83
N PHE A 586 -20.07 16.23 -26.82
CA PHE A 586 -20.70 14.90 -26.73
C PHE A 586 -22.22 14.93 -26.53
N THR A 587 -22.87 13.89 -27.03
CA THR A 587 -24.32 13.67 -26.97
C THR A 587 -24.72 12.83 -25.76
N LYS A 588 -26.01 12.87 -25.42
CA LYS A 588 -26.59 12.03 -24.36
C LYS A 588 -26.46 10.53 -24.66
N GLU A 589 -26.50 10.16 -25.94
CA GLU A 589 -26.41 8.77 -26.41
C GLU A 589 -25.00 8.22 -26.21
N GLU A 590 -23.97 8.96 -26.61
CA GLU A 590 -22.56 8.63 -26.38
C GLU A 590 -22.25 8.53 -24.88
N PHE A 591 -22.82 9.42 -24.06
CA PHE A 591 -22.70 9.35 -22.61
C PHE A 591 -23.30 8.06 -22.04
N LYS A 592 -24.53 7.69 -22.46
CA LYS A 592 -25.20 6.46 -22.02
C LYS A 592 -24.42 5.22 -22.47
N GLU A 593 -23.87 5.24 -23.67
CA GLU A 593 -23.04 4.17 -24.21
C GLU A 593 -21.77 3.98 -23.38
N SER A 594 -21.05 5.07 -23.11
CA SER A 594 -19.84 5.06 -22.27
C SER A 594 -20.12 4.48 -20.88
N MET A 595 -21.20 4.95 -20.23
CA MET A 595 -21.58 4.49 -18.89
C MET A 595 -22.01 3.02 -18.86
N SER A 596 -22.80 2.58 -19.84
CA SER A 596 -23.28 1.20 -19.89
C SER A 596 -22.16 0.19 -20.14
N TYR A 597 -21.09 0.59 -20.83
CA TYR A 597 -19.93 -0.26 -21.06
C TYR A 597 -19.04 -0.30 -19.82
N GLY A 598 -18.62 0.88 -19.32
CA GLY A 598 -17.70 0.98 -18.19
C GLY A 598 -18.25 0.35 -16.90
N SER A 599 -19.52 0.62 -16.57
CA SER A 599 -20.09 0.18 -15.29
C SER A 599 -20.15 -1.34 -15.13
N LYS A 600 -20.34 -2.09 -16.23
CA LYS A 600 -20.38 -3.56 -16.22
C LYS A 600 -19.02 -4.17 -15.89
N LEU A 601 -17.94 -3.57 -16.40
CA LEU A 601 -16.58 -4.05 -16.17
C LEU A 601 -16.10 -3.69 -14.76
N SER A 602 -16.36 -2.45 -14.33
CA SER A 602 -15.98 -1.96 -13.01
C SER A 602 -16.66 -2.72 -11.88
N PHE A 603 -17.90 -3.21 -12.07
CA PHE A 603 -18.63 -3.94 -11.04
C PHE A 603 -17.90 -5.22 -10.59
N GLY A 604 -17.37 -6.02 -11.53
CA GLY A 604 -16.62 -7.23 -11.19
C GLY A 604 -15.32 -6.94 -10.45
N GLN A 605 -14.57 -5.92 -10.90
CA GLN A 605 -13.32 -5.49 -10.25
C GLN A 605 -13.56 -4.87 -8.87
N ALA A 606 -14.73 -4.27 -8.64
CA ALA A 606 -15.06 -3.62 -7.37
C ALA A 606 -15.13 -4.58 -6.19
N PHE A 607 -15.52 -5.84 -6.42
CA PHE A 607 -15.57 -6.84 -5.35
C PHE A 607 -14.20 -7.16 -4.76
N VAL A 608 -13.13 -7.11 -5.56
CA VAL A 608 -11.77 -7.29 -5.05
C VAL A 608 -11.42 -6.19 -4.06
N GLN A 609 -11.76 -4.93 -4.41
CA GLN A 609 -11.54 -3.78 -3.54
C GLN A 609 -12.40 -3.85 -2.27
N VAL A 610 -13.67 -4.27 -2.38
CA VAL A 610 -14.55 -4.51 -1.21
C VAL A 610 -13.91 -5.51 -0.23
N GLY A 611 -13.29 -6.58 -0.72
CA GLY A 611 -12.57 -7.53 0.13
C GLY A 611 -11.45 -6.87 0.94
N TRP A 612 -10.65 -5.99 0.31
CA TRP A 612 -9.60 -5.22 0.99
C TRP A 612 -10.15 -4.24 2.03
N PHE A 613 -11.33 -3.67 1.78
CA PHE A 613 -11.99 -2.79 2.76
C PHE A 613 -12.54 -3.53 3.97
N ILE A 614 -13.17 -4.69 3.75
CA ILE A 614 -13.60 -5.54 4.86
C ILE A 614 -12.39 -5.94 5.71
N GLN A 615 -11.26 -6.26 5.07
CA GLN A 615 -10.02 -6.56 5.78
C GLN A 615 -9.61 -5.42 6.71
N ILE A 616 -9.42 -4.20 6.21
CA ILE A 616 -8.95 -3.10 7.06
C ILE A 616 -9.91 -2.80 8.21
N LEU A 617 -11.23 -2.93 8.02
CA LEU A 617 -12.21 -2.76 9.09
C LEU A 617 -12.03 -3.82 10.18
N LEU A 618 -11.91 -5.09 9.79
CA LEU A 618 -11.68 -6.19 10.73
C LEU A 618 -10.36 -6.04 11.45
N THR A 619 -9.29 -5.67 10.74
CA THR A 619 -7.99 -5.41 11.36
C THR A 619 -8.08 -4.30 12.39
N SER A 620 -8.72 -3.16 12.08
CA SER A 620 -8.88 -2.07 13.05
C SER A 620 -9.75 -2.43 14.27
N ALA A 621 -10.71 -3.33 14.09
CA ALA A 621 -11.67 -3.69 15.15
C ALA A 621 -11.13 -4.75 16.13
N PHE A 622 -10.29 -5.68 15.66
CA PHE A 622 -9.90 -6.86 16.45
C PHE A 622 -8.41 -6.95 16.76
N ILE A 623 -7.54 -6.31 15.97
CA ILE A 623 -6.09 -6.40 16.15
C ILE A 623 -5.62 -5.18 16.93
N ALA A 624 -5.02 -5.42 18.10
CA ALA A 624 -4.33 -4.37 18.84
C ALA A 624 -3.06 -3.98 18.09
N ASN A 625 -2.72 -2.69 18.11
CA ASN A 625 -1.64 -2.12 17.32
C ASN A 625 -1.77 -2.30 15.79
N TYR A 626 -3.00 -2.35 15.27
CA TYR A 626 -3.22 -2.59 13.83
C TYR A 626 -2.46 -1.61 12.91
N SER A 627 -2.19 -0.39 13.40
CA SER A 627 -1.53 0.66 12.61
C SER A 627 -0.07 0.29 12.30
N GLN A 628 0.71 -0.16 13.28
CA GLN A 628 2.08 -0.62 13.01
C GLN A 628 2.08 -1.94 12.23
N GLU A 629 1.15 -2.85 12.56
CA GLU A 629 1.04 -4.13 11.85
C GLU A 629 0.75 -3.97 10.36
N LEU A 630 -0.11 -3.02 9.98
CA LEU A 630 -0.34 -2.69 8.57
C LEU A 630 0.91 -2.13 7.89
N GLY A 631 1.75 -1.39 8.61
CA GLY A 631 3.04 -0.91 8.12
C GLY A 631 4.03 -2.04 7.82
N TYR A 632 4.17 -3.00 8.74
CA TYR A 632 5.00 -4.19 8.57
C TYR A 632 4.47 -5.09 7.46
N TYR A 633 3.15 -5.32 7.44
CA TYR A 633 2.47 -6.06 6.38
C TYR A 633 2.72 -5.44 5.00
N GLN A 634 2.59 -4.12 4.86
CA GLN A 634 2.80 -3.45 3.58
C GLN A 634 4.25 -3.60 3.09
N LEU A 635 5.20 -3.52 4.00
CA LEU A 635 6.61 -3.70 3.67
C LEU A 635 6.89 -5.11 3.14
N ALA A 636 6.39 -6.14 3.83
CA ALA A 636 6.48 -7.53 3.41
C ALA A 636 5.74 -7.80 2.10
N TRP A 637 4.54 -7.23 1.95
CA TRP A 637 3.72 -7.31 0.75
C TRP A 637 4.45 -6.75 -0.46
N THR A 638 5.14 -5.61 -0.32
CA THR A 638 5.89 -4.99 -1.42
C THR A 638 7.00 -5.88 -1.95
N VAL A 639 7.71 -6.61 -1.07
CA VAL A 639 8.70 -7.62 -1.47
C VAL A 639 8.02 -8.84 -2.10
N GLY A 640 6.91 -9.32 -1.55
CA GLY A 640 6.15 -10.44 -2.10
C GLY A 640 5.54 -10.18 -3.48
N MET A 641 5.17 -8.92 -3.78
CA MET A 641 4.57 -8.51 -5.05
C MET A 641 5.45 -8.78 -6.27
N MET A 642 6.77 -8.99 -6.10
CA MET A 642 7.64 -9.35 -7.21
C MET A 642 7.18 -10.60 -7.97
N ILE A 643 6.50 -11.54 -7.30
CA ILE A 643 5.97 -12.75 -7.95
C ILE A 643 4.88 -12.39 -8.97
N GLN A 644 4.19 -11.27 -8.78
CA GLN A 644 3.14 -10.81 -9.70
C GLN A 644 3.67 -10.40 -11.07
N VAL A 645 4.99 -10.35 -11.29
CA VAL A 645 5.56 -10.22 -12.65
C VAL A 645 5.06 -11.35 -13.58
N ILE A 646 4.63 -12.50 -13.05
CA ILE A 646 4.01 -13.60 -13.80
C ILE A 646 2.65 -13.19 -14.41
N VAL A 647 1.95 -12.20 -13.84
CA VAL A 647 0.73 -11.65 -14.46
C VAL A 647 1.03 -11.17 -15.87
N LEU A 648 2.23 -10.62 -16.12
CA LEU A 648 2.66 -10.19 -17.45
C LEU A 648 2.73 -11.35 -18.45
N TYR A 649 3.01 -12.57 -17.97
CA TYR A 649 2.96 -13.78 -18.81
C TYR A 649 1.52 -14.15 -19.17
N GLY A 650 0.61 -14.10 -18.20
CA GLY A 650 -0.83 -14.29 -18.48
C GLY A 650 -1.33 -13.27 -19.52
N GLN A 651 -0.91 -12.01 -19.40
CA GLN A 651 -1.25 -10.97 -20.36
C GLN A 651 -0.66 -11.21 -21.76
N SER A 652 0.57 -11.76 -21.88
CA SER A 652 1.11 -12.13 -23.19
C SER A 652 0.35 -13.31 -23.82
N LEU A 653 -0.13 -14.25 -23.01
CA LEU A 653 -0.93 -15.39 -23.48
C LEU A 653 -2.36 -15.02 -23.90
N LEU A 654 -2.88 -13.87 -23.49
CA LEU A 654 -4.25 -13.45 -23.80
C LEU A 654 -4.54 -13.47 -25.31
N GLY A 655 -3.64 -12.89 -26.11
CA GLY A 655 -3.76 -12.90 -27.57
C GLY A 655 -3.71 -14.30 -28.17
N ALA A 656 -2.85 -15.17 -27.62
CA ALA A 656 -2.72 -16.56 -28.06
C ALA A 656 -3.99 -17.38 -27.78
N TYR A 657 -4.60 -17.21 -26.59
CA TYR A 657 -5.88 -17.85 -26.27
C TYR A 657 -7.00 -17.36 -27.18
N SER A 658 -7.05 -16.06 -27.46
CA SER A 658 -8.07 -15.48 -28.34
C SER A 658 -7.95 -16.00 -29.77
N GLU A 659 -6.72 -16.03 -30.31
CA GLU A 659 -6.42 -16.46 -31.67
C GLU A 659 -6.72 -17.96 -31.86
N ALA A 660 -6.26 -18.83 -30.95
CA ALA A 660 -6.48 -20.28 -31.05
C ALA A 660 -7.95 -20.68 -30.80
N HIS A 661 -8.60 -20.09 -29.78
CA HIS A 661 -9.96 -20.46 -29.43
C HIS A 661 -10.99 -19.99 -30.46
N SER A 662 -10.82 -18.78 -31.01
CA SER A 662 -11.79 -18.21 -31.97
C SER A 662 -11.78 -18.90 -33.34
N HIS A 663 -10.69 -19.59 -33.67
CA HIS A 663 -10.54 -20.36 -34.91
C HIS A 663 -10.67 -21.87 -34.70
N ASP A 664 -11.27 -22.30 -33.58
CA ASP A 664 -11.52 -23.69 -33.24
C ASP A 664 -10.27 -24.61 -33.24
N LYS A 665 -9.07 -24.04 -33.04
CA LYS A 665 -7.80 -24.80 -32.92
C LYS A 665 -7.66 -25.35 -31.50
N LYS A 666 -8.22 -26.54 -31.29
CA LYS A 666 -8.38 -27.17 -29.97
C LYS A 666 -7.07 -27.66 -29.39
N GLU A 667 -6.23 -28.34 -30.17
CA GLU A 667 -4.94 -28.85 -29.69
C GLU A 667 -3.96 -27.71 -29.40
N LEU A 668 -3.98 -26.63 -30.19
CA LEU A 668 -3.22 -25.41 -29.94
C LEU A 668 -3.69 -24.72 -28.65
N THR A 669 -5.00 -24.65 -28.42
CA THR A 669 -5.54 -24.11 -27.16
C THR A 669 -5.08 -24.94 -25.96
N LYS A 670 -5.06 -26.28 -26.08
CA LYS A 670 -4.54 -27.17 -25.03
C LYS A 670 -3.04 -26.94 -24.79
N LEU A 671 -2.27 -26.78 -25.87
CA LEU A 671 -0.83 -26.48 -25.80
C LEU A 671 -0.57 -25.16 -25.07
N TYR A 672 -1.30 -24.09 -25.40
CA TYR A 672 -1.15 -22.80 -24.72
C TYR A 672 -1.56 -22.83 -23.24
N ILE A 673 -2.56 -23.62 -22.86
CA ILE A 673 -2.91 -23.79 -21.45
C ILE A 673 -1.77 -24.53 -20.73
N TYR A 674 -1.24 -25.60 -21.31
CA TYR A 674 -0.11 -26.34 -20.76
C TYR A 674 1.13 -25.45 -20.58
N GLU A 675 1.54 -24.73 -21.63
CA GLU A 675 2.70 -23.85 -21.59
C GLU A 675 2.49 -22.71 -20.58
N GLY A 676 1.24 -22.22 -20.45
CA GLY A 676 0.82 -21.31 -19.39
C GLY A 676 1.19 -21.80 -17.99
N PHE A 677 0.79 -23.03 -17.64
CA PHE A 677 1.17 -23.64 -16.36
C PHE A 677 2.67 -23.87 -16.24
N ARG A 678 3.32 -24.39 -17.30
CA ARG A 678 4.74 -24.75 -17.26
C ARG A 678 5.62 -23.53 -16.99
N TRP A 679 5.49 -22.49 -17.80
CA TRP A 679 6.33 -21.29 -17.65
C TRP A 679 5.87 -20.43 -16.47
N GLY A 680 4.57 -20.38 -16.17
CA GLY A 680 4.07 -19.73 -14.95
C GLY A 680 4.70 -20.33 -13.69
N ASN A 681 4.71 -21.65 -13.58
CA ASN A 681 5.37 -22.34 -12.46
C ASN A 681 6.89 -22.21 -12.51
N TYR A 682 7.51 -22.29 -13.70
CA TYR A 682 8.96 -22.15 -13.85
C TYR A 682 9.46 -20.83 -13.26
N PHE A 683 8.92 -19.70 -13.70
CA PHE A 683 9.34 -18.39 -13.21
C PHE A 683 8.81 -18.09 -11.81
N GLY A 684 7.62 -18.57 -11.47
CA GLY A 684 7.05 -18.38 -10.13
C GLY A 684 7.77 -19.13 -9.04
N TYR A 685 8.06 -20.41 -9.24
CA TYR A 685 8.82 -21.19 -8.26
C TYR A 685 10.25 -20.69 -8.11
N PHE A 686 10.85 -20.19 -9.19
CA PHE A 686 12.14 -19.49 -9.10
C PHE A 686 12.04 -18.27 -8.17
N LEU A 687 11.14 -17.31 -8.44
CA LEU A 687 11.02 -16.10 -7.62
C LEU A 687 10.64 -16.41 -6.16
N ILE A 688 9.72 -17.37 -5.95
CA ILE A 688 9.34 -17.85 -4.62
C ILE A 688 10.57 -18.42 -3.89
N SER A 689 11.38 -19.26 -4.54
CA SER A 689 12.58 -19.83 -3.91
C SER A 689 13.61 -18.78 -3.53
N VAL A 690 13.79 -17.75 -4.36
CA VAL A 690 14.68 -16.62 -4.07
C VAL A 690 14.16 -15.85 -2.86
N LEU A 691 12.89 -15.50 -2.85
CA LEU A 691 12.29 -14.71 -1.77
C LEU A 691 12.23 -15.46 -0.45
N PHE A 692 11.97 -16.77 -0.45
CA PHE A 692 12.08 -17.59 0.77
C PHE A 692 13.52 -17.64 1.28
N ALA A 693 14.50 -17.72 0.39
CA ALA A 693 15.91 -17.85 0.77
C ALA A 693 16.50 -16.55 1.34
N VAL A 694 16.19 -15.40 0.72
CA VAL A 694 16.87 -14.14 1.03
C VAL A 694 15.94 -12.94 1.23
N GLY A 695 14.63 -13.08 1.04
CA GLY A 695 13.69 -11.97 1.19
C GLY A 695 13.58 -11.48 2.63
N GLY A 696 13.59 -12.38 3.62
CA GLY A 696 13.63 -12.00 5.04
C GLY A 696 14.94 -11.30 5.41
N LEU A 697 16.08 -11.80 4.91
CA LEU A 697 17.38 -11.16 5.10
C LEU A 697 17.40 -9.75 4.48
N PHE A 698 16.83 -9.59 3.29
CA PHE A 698 16.67 -8.31 2.62
C PHE A 698 15.86 -7.33 3.47
N LEU A 699 14.70 -7.74 3.99
CA LEU A 699 13.86 -6.90 4.85
C LEU A 699 14.62 -6.43 6.10
N VAL A 700 15.27 -7.34 6.82
CA VAL A 700 16.00 -7.02 8.06
C VAL A 700 17.22 -6.13 7.78
N GLY A 701 18.00 -6.41 6.73
CA GLY A 701 19.18 -5.61 6.43
C GLY A 701 18.89 -4.28 5.73
N ALA A 702 17.75 -4.14 5.06
CA ALA A 702 17.33 -2.89 4.42
C ALA A 702 16.58 -1.97 5.40
N ALA A 703 15.59 -2.48 6.14
CA ALA A 703 14.75 -1.66 7.03
C ALA A 703 15.25 -1.65 8.50
N GLY A 704 16.27 -2.44 8.84
CA GLY A 704 16.75 -2.61 10.21
C GLY A 704 15.97 -3.68 10.99
N PRO A 705 16.48 -4.12 12.16
CA PRO A 705 15.82 -5.17 12.96
C PRO A 705 14.44 -4.77 13.48
N ASP A 706 14.24 -3.51 13.85
CA ASP A 706 13.02 -3.06 14.53
C ASP A 706 11.81 -2.98 13.57
N ILE A 707 12.04 -2.62 12.30
CA ILE A 707 11.00 -2.53 11.27
C ILE A 707 11.00 -3.78 10.38
N GLY A 708 12.19 -4.21 9.93
CA GLY A 708 12.38 -5.33 9.01
C GLY A 708 12.23 -6.69 9.66
N GLY A 709 12.47 -6.81 10.98
CA GLY A 709 12.26 -8.04 11.75
C GLY A 709 10.81 -8.49 11.72
N PRO A 710 9.85 -7.70 12.26
CA PRO A 710 8.43 -8.04 12.21
C PRO A 710 7.91 -8.25 10.78
N ALA A 711 8.32 -7.41 9.82
CA ALA A 711 7.93 -7.58 8.42
C ALA A 711 8.41 -8.91 7.81
N SER A 712 9.56 -9.43 8.24
CA SER A 712 10.10 -10.69 7.73
C SER A 712 9.25 -11.91 8.11
N GLU A 713 8.48 -11.83 9.19
CA GLU A 713 7.60 -12.92 9.65
C GLU A 713 6.37 -13.08 8.74
N TYR A 714 5.88 -11.97 8.17
CA TYR A 714 4.76 -12.00 7.22
C TYR A 714 5.14 -12.50 5.84
N LEU A 715 6.40 -12.32 5.44
CA LEU A 715 6.83 -12.62 4.08
C LEU A 715 6.58 -14.09 3.68
N PRO A 716 7.02 -15.13 4.44
CA PRO A 716 6.73 -16.53 4.14
C PRO A 716 5.24 -16.80 3.84
N LEU A 717 4.34 -16.21 4.62
CA LEU A 717 2.91 -16.43 4.47
C LEU A 717 2.36 -15.79 3.19
N ILE A 718 2.88 -14.60 2.86
CA ILE A 718 2.57 -13.89 1.62
C ILE A 718 3.12 -14.65 0.41
N LEU A 719 4.29 -15.29 0.51
CA LEU A 719 4.86 -16.09 -0.58
C LEU A 719 4.02 -17.35 -0.87
N VAL A 720 3.50 -18.01 0.17
CA VAL A 720 2.54 -19.13 0.01
C VAL A 720 1.27 -18.66 -0.71
N PHE A 721 0.71 -17.52 -0.29
CA PHE A 721 -0.45 -16.91 -0.95
C PHE A 721 -0.18 -16.63 -2.44
N HIS A 722 0.95 -16.00 -2.77
CA HIS A 722 1.32 -15.71 -4.15
C HIS A 722 1.61 -16.99 -4.97
N GLY A 723 2.03 -18.08 -4.31
CA GLY A 723 2.16 -19.40 -4.93
C GLY A 723 0.83 -19.94 -5.47
N PHE A 724 -0.28 -19.75 -4.75
CA PHE A 724 -1.62 -20.00 -5.28
C PHE A 724 -2.00 -18.98 -6.37
N GLY A 725 -1.62 -17.71 -6.16
CA GLY A 725 -1.86 -16.60 -7.08
C GLY A 725 -1.46 -16.88 -8.54
N ILE A 726 -0.38 -17.64 -8.78
CA ILE A 726 0.07 -18.04 -10.13
C ILE A 726 -1.07 -18.65 -10.95
N TYR A 727 -1.82 -19.58 -10.36
CA TYR A 727 -2.91 -20.28 -11.04
C TYR A 727 -4.12 -19.37 -11.26
N SER A 728 -4.33 -18.45 -10.32
CA SER A 728 -5.37 -17.42 -10.39
C SER A 728 -5.16 -16.46 -11.54
N TRP A 729 -3.93 -15.96 -11.74
CA TRP A 729 -3.66 -15.00 -12.81
C TRP A 729 -3.69 -15.65 -14.19
N LEU A 730 -3.22 -16.90 -14.29
CA LEU A 730 -3.29 -17.67 -15.54
C LEU A 730 -4.73 -17.95 -15.95
N VAL A 731 -5.61 -18.33 -15.01
CA VAL A 731 -7.01 -18.60 -15.35
C VAL A 731 -7.77 -17.33 -15.72
N ASP A 732 -7.44 -16.19 -15.07
CA ASP A 732 -7.99 -14.89 -15.41
C ASP A 732 -7.64 -14.51 -16.86
N ALA A 733 -6.41 -14.79 -17.31
CA ALA A 733 -6.00 -14.60 -18.71
C ALA A 733 -6.76 -15.50 -19.70
N VAL A 734 -7.03 -16.76 -19.33
CA VAL A 734 -7.85 -17.68 -20.14
C VAL A 734 -9.28 -17.15 -20.31
N PHE A 735 -9.93 -16.71 -19.22
CA PHE A 735 -11.30 -16.17 -19.29
C PHE A 735 -11.36 -14.88 -20.11
N GLN A 736 -10.36 -14.01 -19.99
CA GLN A 736 -10.28 -12.78 -20.78
C GLN A 736 -10.03 -13.08 -22.26
N GLY A 737 -9.05 -13.92 -22.58
CA GLY A 737 -8.70 -14.27 -23.97
C GLY A 737 -9.81 -15.00 -24.72
N THR A 738 -10.61 -15.80 -24.02
CA THR A 738 -11.74 -16.55 -24.62
C THR A 738 -13.09 -15.80 -24.58
N GLY A 739 -13.11 -14.56 -24.11
CA GLY A 739 -14.34 -13.74 -24.04
C GLY A 739 -15.35 -14.20 -22.98
N ARG A 740 -14.92 -15.02 -22.02
CA ARG A 740 -15.74 -15.61 -20.95
C ARG A 740 -15.68 -14.80 -19.64
N THR A 741 -15.66 -13.46 -19.75
CA THR A 741 -15.43 -12.52 -18.64
C THR A 741 -16.47 -12.59 -17.52
N GLY A 742 -17.70 -13.04 -17.80
CA GLY A 742 -18.71 -13.28 -16.76
C GLY A 742 -18.31 -14.34 -15.73
N TYR A 743 -17.58 -15.38 -16.16
CA TYR A 743 -17.06 -16.40 -15.24
C TYR A 743 -15.90 -15.87 -14.40
N ALA A 744 -15.05 -14.99 -14.94
CA ALA A 744 -14.00 -14.31 -14.18
C ALA A 744 -14.60 -13.51 -13.02
N ALA A 745 -15.64 -12.71 -13.29
CA ALA A 745 -16.33 -11.95 -12.25
C ALA A 745 -16.97 -12.86 -11.19
N ALA A 746 -17.62 -13.96 -11.59
CA ALA A 746 -18.23 -14.90 -10.66
C ALA A 746 -17.21 -15.56 -9.72
N VAL A 747 -16.05 -15.96 -10.26
CA VAL A 747 -14.95 -16.55 -9.51
C VAL A 747 -14.31 -15.54 -8.56
N TRP A 748 -14.14 -14.27 -8.97
CA TRP A 748 -13.68 -13.23 -8.05
C TRP A 748 -14.67 -12.99 -6.91
N ILE A 749 -15.98 -12.90 -7.18
CA ILE A 749 -16.99 -12.74 -6.12
C ILE A 749 -16.93 -13.91 -5.13
N LEU A 750 -16.78 -15.14 -5.63
CA LEU A 750 -16.61 -16.34 -4.80
C LEU A 750 -15.38 -16.22 -3.89
N GLU A 751 -14.21 -15.91 -4.46
CA GLU A 751 -12.95 -15.72 -3.72
C GLU A 751 -13.13 -14.68 -2.60
N GLN A 752 -13.66 -13.52 -2.95
CA GLN A 752 -13.77 -12.39 -2.02
C GLN A 752 -14.77 -12.66 -0.90
N THR A 753 -15.85 -13.38 -1.18
CA THR A 753 -16.83 -13.79 -0.17
C THR A 753 -16.21 -14.78 0.82
N ILE A 754 -15.51 -15.81 0.31
CA ILE A 754 -14.83 -16.80 1.16
C ILE A 754 -13.74 -16.12 2.00
N ARG A 755 -12.94 -15.25 1.38
CA ARG A 755 -11.89 -14.47 2.05
C ARG A 755 -12.45 -13.66 3.20
N ALA A 756 -13.50 -12.88 2.97
CA ALA A 756 -14.13 -12.05 3.99
C ALA A 756 -14.68 -12.88 5.16
N LEU A 757 -15.36 -14.01 4.87
CA LEU A 757 -15.94 -14.88 5.90
C LEU A 757 -14.88 -15.56 6.76
N ILE A 758 -13.86 -16.15 6.13
CA ILE A 758 -12.77 -16.83 6.84
C ILE A 758 -11.95 -15.83 7.64
N MET A 759 -11.67 -14.66 7.07
CA MET A 759 -10.95 -13.60 7.77
C MET A 759 -11.73 -13.11 8.99
N TRP A 760 -13.03 -12.85 8.86
CA TRP A 760 -13.86 -12.49 10.02
C TRP A 760 -13.82 -13.55 11.11
N LEU A 761 -13.94 -14.83 10.76
CA LEU A 761 -13.87 -15.94 11.71
C LEU A 761 -12.51 -16.02 12.40
N LEU A 762 -11.40 -16.04 11.64
CA LEU A 762 -10.07 -16.24 12.22
C LEU A 762 -9.62 -15.00 13.01
N VAL A 763 -9.80 -13.80 12.47
CA VAL A 763 -9.32 -12.57 13.13
C VAL A 763 -10.10 -12.29 14.41
N SER A 764 -11.42 -12.56 14.45
CA SER A 764 -12.21 -12.37 15.68
C SER A 764 -11.86 -13.37 16.79
N ILE A 765 -11.34 -14.55 16.44
CA ILE A 765 -10.92 -15.58 17.40
C ILE A 765 -9.49 -15.32 17.88
N PHE A 766 -8.56 -15.12 16.94
CA PHE A 766 -7.13 -15.09 17.24
C PHE A 766 -6.57 -13.67 17.51
N ASN A 767 -7.25 -12.61 17.04
CA ASN A 767 -6.88 -11.21 17.27
C ASN A 767 -5.46 -10.82 16.78
N ASP A 768 -4.97 -11.49 15.74
CA ASP A 768 -3.60 -11.33 15.20
C ASP A 768 -3.62 -11.19 13.66
N MET A 769 -2.74 -10.34 13.14
CA MET A 769 -2.57 -10.03 11.72
C MET A 769 -2.16 -11.25 10.88
N ILE A 770 -1.42 -12.21 11.43
CA ILE A 770 -1.02 -13.44 10.73
C ILE A 770 -2.24 -14.15 10.12
N TRP A 771 -3.36 -14.16 10.85
CA TRP A 771 -4.58 -14.83 10.42
C TRP A 771 -5.34 -14.11 9.31
N VAL A 772 -5.09 -12.81 9.12
CA VAL A 772 -5.55 -12.07 7.93
C VAL A 772 -4.94 -12.69 6.67
N ILE A 773 -3.62 -12.95 6.69
CA ILE A 773 -2.90 -13.51 5.54
C ILE A 773 -3.29 -14.97 5.29
N ILE A 774 -3.40 -15.76 6.36
CA ILE A 774 -3.82 -17.17 6.27
C ILE A 774 -5.23 -17.29 5.68
N ALA A 775 -6.13 -16.36 5.97
CA ALA A 775 -7.48 -16.35 5.40
C ALA A 775 -7.50 -16.25 3.87
N TYR A 776 -6.44 -15.73 3.25
CA TYR A 776 -6.35 -15.63 1.80
C TYR A 776 -6.13 -16.99 1.13
N TRP A 777 -5.43 -17.92 1.79
CA TRP A 777 -5.05 -19.20 1.20
C TRP A 777 -6.25 -20.06 0.80
N PRO A 778 -7.21 -20.39 1.70
CA PRO A 778 -8.36 -21.18 1.31
C PRO A 778 -9.26 -20.47 0.30
N ALA A 779 -9.31 -19.13 0.32
CA ALA A 779 -10.11 -18.34 -0.60
C ALA A 779 -9.57 -18.43 -2.04
N VAL A 780 -8.29 -18.14 -2.25
CA VAL A 780 -7.65 -18.24 -3.58
C VAL A 780 -7.61 -19.68 -4.05
N PHE A 781 -7.26 -20.62 -3.18
CA PHE A 781 -7.25 -22.05 -3.53
C PHE A 781 -8.63 -22.52 -4.01
N THR A 782 -9.71 -22.13 -3.33
CA THR A 782 -11.08 -22.46 -3.75
C THR A 782 -11.41 -21.82 -5.10
N LYS A 783 -11.04 -20.55 -5.31
CA LYS A 783 -11.17 -19.90 -6.62
C LYS A 783 -10.46 -20.69 -7.70
N ASP A 784 -9.19 -21.06 -7.50
CA ASP A 784 -8.38 -21.70 -8.52
C ASP A 784 -8.97 -23.07 -8.90
N VAL A 785 -9.38 -23.86 -7.91
CA VAL A 785 -10.05 -25.15 -8.15
C VAL A 785 -11.32 -24.96 -8.97
N VAL A 786 -12.21 -24.04 -8.57
CA VAL A 786 -13.47 -23.80 -9.28
C VAL A 786 -13.22 -23.25 -10.69
N ALA A 787 -12.29 -22.31 -10.84
CA ALA A 787 -11.98 -21.67 -12.11
C ALA A 787 -11.41 -22.65 -13.12
N TRP A 788 -10.45 -23.49 -12.71
CA TRP A 788 -9.86 -24.50 -13.58
C TRP A 788 -10.81 -25.64 -13.93
N ILE A 789 -11.75 -25.98 -13.03
CA ILE A 789 -12.89 -26.86 -13.37
C ILE A 789 -13.74 -26.23 -14.46
N ILE A 790 -14.10 -24.94 -14.33
CA ILE A 790 -14.87 -24.22 -15.36
C ILE A 790 -14.11 -24.21 -16.69
N VAL A 791 -12.81 -23.89 -16.69
CA VAL A 791 -12.00 -23.91 -17.92
C VAL A 791 -12.01 -25.29 -18.56
N ARG A 792 -11.85 -26.36 -17.77
CA ARG A 792 -11.86 -27.73 -18.30
C ARG A 792 -13.17 -28.11 -18.98
N TYR A 793 -14.31 -27.70 -18.42
CA TYR A 793 -15.63 -28.06 -18.95
C TYR A 793 -16.18 -27.07 -20.00
N LYS A 794 -15.77 -25.80 -19.96
CA LYS A 794 -16.37 -24.72 -20.77
C LYS A 794 -15.43 -24.12 -21.82
N VAL A 795 -14.12 -24.32 -21.70
CA VAL A 795 -13.12 -23.74 -22.59
C VAL A 795 -12.35 -24.82 -23.36
N SER A 796 -11.61 -25.67 -22.66
CA SER A 796 -10.78 -26.70 -23.30
C SER A 796 -10.47 -27.86 -22.36
N GLU A 797 -10.54 -29.09 -22.87
CA GLU A 797 -10.13 -30.29 -22.14
C GLU A 797 -8.59 -30.44 -22.22
N PHE A 798 -7.88 -29.60 -21.47
CA PHE A 798 -6.41 -29.61 -21.43
C PHE A 798 -5.86 -30.76 -20.61
N LYS A 799 -4.64 -31.19 -20.96
CA LYS A 799 -3.86 -32.21 -20.26
C LYS A 799 -2.64 -31.56 -19.61
N LEU A 800 -2.43 -31.84 -18.34
CA LEU A 800 -1.24 -31.41 -17.62
C LEU A 800 -0.17 -32.51 -17.67
N TYR A 801 1.10 -32.10 -17.68
CA TYR A 801 2.27 -33.00 -17.65
C TYR A 801 3.00 -32.79 -16.33
N PRO A 802 2.64 -33.51 -15.25
CA PRO A 802 3.05 -33.11 -13.90
C PRO A 802 4.56 -33.05 -13.70
N PHE A 803 5.29 -33.96 -14.36
CA PHE A 803 6.74 -34.03 -14.26
C PHE A 803 7.41 -32.72 -14.67
N LYS A 804 7.14 -32.23 -15.89
CA LYS A 804 7.73 -30.98 -16.42
C LYS A 804 7.07 -29.71 -15.88
N THR A 805 5.81 -29.78 -15.51
CA THR A 805 5.01 -28.60 -15.12
C THR A 805 5.20 -28.24 -13.65
N PHE A 806 5.30 -29.23 -12.77
CA PHE A 806 5.34 -29.03 -11.33
C PHE A 806 6.58 -29.65 -10.69
N ILE A 807 6.89 -30.91 -10.98
CA ILE A 807 7.91 -31.66 -10.24
C ILE A 807 9.32 -31.12 -10.50
N THR A 808 9.76 -31.03 -11.76
CA THR A 808 11.11 -30.56 -12.10
C THR A 808 11.36 -29.11 -11.67
N PRO A 809 10.49 -28.12 -11.95
CA PRO A 809 10.71 -26.75 -11.47
C PRO A 809 10.63 -26.66 -9.94
N PHE A 810 9.75 -27.42 -9.27
CA PHE A 810 9.66 -27.39 -7.81
C PHE A 810 10.93 -27.93 -7.14
N ILE A 811 11.44 -29.09 -7.59
CA ILE A 811 12.68 -29.65 -7.03
C ILE A 811 13.86 -28.70 -7.31
N ALA A 812 13.93 -28.12 -8.52
CA ALA A 812 14.94 -27.11 -8.83
C ALA A 812 14.83 -25.89 -7.91
N ALA A 813 13.62 -25.45 -7.58
CA ALA A 813 13.36 -24.33 -6.67
C ALA A 813 13.77 -24.65 -5.24
N VAL A 814 13.51 -25.87 -4.76
CA VAL A 814 13.96 -26.33 -3.44
C VAL A 814 15.50 -26.36 -3.35
N ILE A 815 16.17 -26.89 -4.38
CA ILE A 815 17.64 -26.88 -4.46
C ILE A 815 18.17 -25.44 -4.49
N ASN A 816 17.55 -24.57 -5.29
CA ASN A 816 17.87 -23.15 -5.37
C ASN A 816 17.73 -22.46 -4.02
N PHE A 817 16.64 -22.71 -3.29
CA PHE A 817 16.39 -22.17 -1.95
C PHE A 817 17.49 -22.53 -0.96
N PHE A 818 17.87 -23.81 -0.85
CA PHE A 818 18.90 -24.22 0.12
C PHE A 818 20.28 -23.65 -0.21
N ILE A 819 20.67 -23.66 -1.49
CA ILE A 819 21.98 -23.16 -1.91
C ILE A 819 22.04 -21.64 -1.77
N LEU A 820 21.03 -20.93 -2.26
CA LEU A 820 20.96 -19.48 -2.13
C LEU A 820 20.83 -19.05 -0.66
N GLY A 821 20.06 -19.78 0.16
CA GLY A 821 19.93 -19.52 1.59
C GLY A 821 21.26 -19.70 2.31
N PHE A 822 22.04 -20.73 1.96
CA PHE A 822 23.39 -20.91 2.50
C PHE A 822 24.31 -19.74 2.15
N PHE A 823 24.38 -19.35 0.87
CA PHE A 823 25.20 -18.21 0.45
C PHE A 823 24.70 -16.88 1.02
N GLY A 824 23.38 -16.69 1.09
CA GLY A 824 22.73 -15.50 1.62
C GLY A 824 23.08 -15.29 3.09
N ASN A 825 22.95 -16.33 3.92
CA ASN A 825 23.34 -16.28 5.33
C ASN A 825 24.85 -16.06 5.50
N LEU A 826 25.68 -16.70 4.65
CA LEU A 826 27.13 -16.50 4.68
C LEU A 826 27.48 -15.04 4.42
N VAL A 827 26.96 -14.45 3.34
CA VAL A 827 27.23 -13.05 2.98
C VAL A 827 26.63 -12.08 3.99
N PHE A 828 25.44 -12.36 4.52
CA PHE A 828 24.81 -11.52 5.54
C PHE A 828 25.59 -11.49 6.86
N GLY A 829 26.26 -12.60 7.19
CA GLY A 829 27.14 -12.69 8.36
C GLY A 829 28.53 -12.06 8.18
N LEU A 830 28.92 -11.66 6.96
CA LEU A 830 30.19 -10.96 6.73
C LEU A 830 30.06 -9.48 7.11
N ASP A 831 30.96 -9.00 7.95
CA ASP A 831 31.06 -7.58 8.32
C ASP A 831 31.78 -6.78 7.22
N LEU A 832 31.09 -6.56 6.10
CA LEU A 832 31.59 -5.83 4.93
C LEU A 832 31.24 -4.32 5.00
N GLY A 833 30.91 -3.81 6.19
CA GLY A 833 30.38 -2.46 6.42
C GLY A 833 28.86 -2.49 6.62
N ASP A 834 28.16 -1.45 6.16
CA ASP A 834 26.70 -1.34 6.34
C ASP A 834 25.95 -2.54 5.72
N LYS A 835 25.07 -3.18 6.51
CA LYS A 835 24.27 -4.36 6.11
C LYS A 835 23.44 -4.16 4.84
N ILE A 836 23.25 -2.91 4.41
CA ILE A 836 22.55 -2.51 3.20
C ILE A 836 23.28 -3.01 1.94
N ILE A 837 24.60 -2.88 1.88
CA ILE A 837 25.38 -3.32 0.71
C ILE A 837 25.30 -4.85 0.58
N ASN A 838 25.41 -5.55 1.72
CA ASN A 838 25.28 -7.00 1.78
C ASN A 838 23.91 -7.46 1.29
N THR A 839 22.83 -6.85 1.79
CA THR A 839 21.46 -7.23 1.40
C THR A 839 21.13 -6.89 -0.05
N ALA A 840 21.55 -5.72 -0.54
CA ALA A 840 21.38 -5.37 -1.96
C ALA A 840 22.12 -6.36 -2.87
N LEU A 841 23.35 -6.74 -2.52
CA LEU A 841 24.14 -7.70 -3.28
C LEU A 841 23.49 -9.09 -3.26
N ILE A 842 23.10 -9.60 -2.09
CA ILE A 842 22.43 -10.89 -1.94
C ILE A 842 21.16 -10.94 -2.79
N PHE A 843 20.36 -9.87 -2.75
CA PHE A 843 19.11 -9.79 -3.49
C PHE A 843 19.33 -9.74 -5.01
N LEU A 844 20.24 -8.89 -5.49
CA LEU A 844 20.56 -8.79 -6.92
C LEU A 844 21.17 -10.09 -7.46
N VAL A 845 22.06 -10.73 -6.70
CA VAL A 845 22.63 -12.03 -7.06
C VAL A 845 21.54 -13.11 -7.08
N GLY A 846 20.67 -13.15 -6.08
CA GLY A 846 19.55 -14.07 -6.00
C GLY A 846 18.58 -13.95 -7.20
N VAL A 847 18.23 -12.73 -7.59
CA VAL A 847 17.27 -12.51 -8.69
C VAL A 847 17.91 -12.68 -10.08
N PHE A 848 19.09 -12.09 -10.32
CA PHE A 848 19.65 -12.01 -11.68
C PHE A 848 20.68 -13.10 -12.01
N ILE A 849 21.35 -13.69 -11.01
CA ILE A 849 22.39 -14.71 -11.25
C ILE A 849 21.86 -16.11 -10.97
N PHE A 850 21.13 -16.32 -9.88
CA PHE A 850 20.63 -17.64 -9.52
C PHE A 850 19.56 -18.18 -10.48
N ILE A 851 18.97 -17.34 -11.34
CA ILE A 851 18.09 -17.81 -12.42
C ILE A 851 18.83 -18.74 -13.41
N PHE A 852 20.12 -18.51 -13.66
CA PHE A 852 20.93 -19.39 -14.51
C PHE A 852 21.21 -20.72 -13.82
N PHE A 853 21.46 -20.69 -12.51
CA PHE A 853 21.66 -21.89 -11.71
C PHE A 853 20.37 -22.72 -11.65
N TYR A 854 19.24 -22.09 -11.36
CA TYR A 854 17.92 -22.71 -11.39
C TYR A 854 17.61 -23.36 -12.74
N ALA A 855 17.84 -22.65 -13.85
CA ALA A 855 17.66 -23.18 -15.21
C ALA A 855 18.53 -24.42 -15.49
N PHE A 856 19.78 -24.39 -15.04
CA PHE A 856 20.68 -25.54 -15.16
C PHE A 856 20.18 -26.76 -14.37
N ILE A 857 19.75 -26.57 -13.12
CA ILE A 857 19.24 -27.67 -12.29
C ILE A 857 17.95 -28.25 -12.86
N GLU A 858 17.02 -27.42 -13.31
CA GLU A 858 15.80 -27.91 -13.94
C GLU A 858 16.09 -28.70 -15.24
N GLY A 859 17.05 -28.23 -16.04
CA GLY A 859 17.58 -28.98 -17.18
C GLY A 859 18.16 -30.34 -16.78
N LEU A 860 18.98 -30.37 -15.72
CA LEU A 860 19.59 -31.59 -15.19
C LEU A 860 18.53 -32.60 -14.70
N LEU A 861 17.40 -32.12 -14.18
CA LEU A 861 16.29 -32.96 -13.71
C LEU A 861 15.35 -33.45 -14.83
N GLY A 862 15.63 -33.10 -16.09
CA GLY A 862 14.82 -33.52 -17.24
C GLY A 862 13.57 -32.67 -17.46
N GLY A 863 13.60 -31.39 -17.07
CA GLY A 863 12.49 -30.44 -17.28
C GLY A 863 12.22 -30.11 -18.75
N TYR A 864 13.17 -30.40 -19.64
CA TYR A 864 13.07 -30.11 -21.07
C TYR A 864 13.13 -31.38 -21.94
N ASP A 865 12.48 -31.30 -23.10
CA ASP A 865 12.73 -32.14 -24.26
C ASP A 865 13.31 -31.30 -25.41
N ASP A 866 13.66 -31.96 -26.52
CA ASP A 866 14.23 -31.27 -27.69
C ASP A 866 13.29 -30.18 -28.24
N ASN A 867 12.00 -30.48 -28.34
CA ASN A 867 10.97 -29.56 -28.83
C ASN A 867 10.89 -28.28 -27.99
N THR A 868 10.82 -28.45 -26.67
CA THR A 868 10.72 -27.33 -25.73
C THR A 868 12.02 -26.55 -25.57
N LEU A 869 13.19 -27.17 -25.78
CA LEU A 869 14.46 -26.45 -25.89
C LEU A 869 14.53 -25.62 -27.16
N GLU A 870 14.04 -26.13 -28.29
CA GLU A 870 14.02 -25.40 -29.56
C GLU A 870 13.12 -24.16 -29.46
N GLU A 871 11.92 -24.30 -28.89
CA GLU A 871 11.02 -23.16 -28.66
C GLU A 871 11.63 -22.14 -27.70
N PHE A 872 12.32 -22.59 -26.66
CA PHE A 872 13.01 -21.68 -25.75
C PHE A 872 14.18 -20.97 -26.44
N GLU A 873 14.91 -21.65 -27.32
CA GLU A 873 15.95 -21.06 -28.14
C GLU A 873 15.38 -19.91 -28.99
N LYS A 874 14.32 -20.18 -29.76
CA LYS A 874 13.63 -19.19 -30.59
C LYS A 874 13.17 -18.00 -29.74
N ALA A 875 12.45 -18.25 -28.65
CA ALA A 875 11.97 -17.20 -27.75
C ALA A 875 13.11 -16.32 -27.21
N SER A 876 14.24 -16.93 -26.82
CA SER A 876 15.39 -16.19 -26.29
C SER A 876 16.10 -15.33 -27.35
N GLN A 877 16.07 -15.76 -28.61
CA GLN A 877 16.68 -15.03 -29.73
C GLN A 877 15.85 -13.82 -30.16
N MET A 878 14.52 -13.88 -29.99
CA MET A 878 13.58 -12.80 -30.29
C MET A 878 13.80 -11.55 -29.43
N VAL A 879 14.44 -11.67 -28.26
CA VAL A 879 14.79 -10.52 -27.41
C VAL A 879 16.02 -9.82 -27.97
N LYS A 880 15.81 -8.66 -28.59
CA LYS A 880 16.85 -7.91 -29.33
C LYS A 880 17.67 -6.92 -28.50
N ILE A 881 17.17 -6.45 -27.33
CA ILE A 881 17.91 -5.50 -26.49
C ILE A 881 19.18 -6.17 -25.96
N PRO A 882 20.40 -5.61 -26.16
CA PRO A 882 21.65 -6.34 -25.89
C PRO A 882 21.78 -6.91 -24.49
N LEU A 883 21.50 -6.12 -23.44
CA LEU A 883 21.60 -6.57 -22.04
C LEU A 883 20.58 -7.67 -21.73
N ILE A 884 19.31 -7.42 -22.07
CA ILE A 884 18.18 -8.30 -21.75
C ILE A 884 18.24 -9.59 -22.57
N GLY A 885 18.58 -9.48 -23.85
CA GLY A 885 18.82 -10.61 -24.74
C GLY A 885 20.01 -11.46 -24.28
N GLY A 886 21.03 -10.83 -23.66
CA GLY A 886 22.11 -11.53 -22.97
C GLY A 886 21.60 -12.43 -21.84
N PHE A 887 20.76 -11.89 -20.95
CA PHE A 887 20.13 -12.67 -19.88
C PHE A 887 19.22 -13.79 -20.43
N ALA A 888 18.31 -13.48 -21.35
CA ALA A 888 17.39 -14.46 -21.94
C ALA A 888 18.13 -15.65 -22.59
N ARG A 889 19.14 -15.36 -23.41
CA ARG A 889 19.97 -16.40 -24.05
C ARG A 889 20.84 -17.14 -23.04
N GLY A 890 21.27 -16.48 -21.98
CA GLY A 890 22.02 -17.11 -20.89
C GLY A 890 21.18 -18.17 -20.17
N ILE A 891 19.91 -17.90 -19.86
CA ILE A 891 19.01 -18.87 -19.22
C ILE A 891 18.83 -20.09 -20.12
N TYR A 892 18.55 -19.87 -21.40
CA TYR A 892 18.46 -20.95 -22.39
C TYR A 892 19.75 -21.80 -22.43
N LYS A 893 20.93 -21.15 -22.49
CA LYS A 893 22.22 -21.87 -22.52
C LYS A 893 22.44 -22.71 -21.25
N SER A 894 22.07 -22.19 -20.09
CA SER A 894 22.13 -22.93 -18.82
C SER A 894 21.18 -24.13 -18.81
N ALA A 895 19.94 -23.94 -19.24
CA ALA A 895 18.96 -25.03 -19.39
C ALA A 895 19.46 -26.12 -20.36
N LYS A 896 19.98 -25.73 -21.52
CA LYS A 896 20.57 -26.64 -22.52
C LYS A 896 21.75 -27.41 -21.96
N LEU A 897 22.61 -26.76 -21.18
CA LEU A 897 23.75 -27.42 -20.53
C LEU A 897 23.29 -28.47 -19.52
N GLY A 898 22.30 -28.14 -18.68
CA GLY A 898 21.69 -29.09 -17.74
C GLY A 898 21.06 -30.28 -18.46
N ALA A 899 20.27 -30.02 -19.50
CA ALA A 899 19.60 -31.03 -20.31
C ALA A 899 20.60 -32.00 -20.98
N ARG A 900 21.72 -31.48 -21.51
CA ARG A 900 22.79 -32.30 -22.10
C ARG A 900 23.43 -33.27 -21.11
N LEU A 901 23.52 -32.89 -19.84
CA LEU A 901 24.08 -33.74 -18.78
C LEU A 901 23.02 -34.67 -18.15
N SER A 902 21.74 -34.44 -18.44
CA SER A 902 20.65 -35.14 -17.77
C SER A 902 20.44 -36.55 -18.32
N PRO A 903 20.43 -37.59 -17.47
CA PRO A 903 19.98 -38.92 -17.85
C PRO A 903 18.44 -39.01 -18.00
N LEU A 904 17.71 -37.93 -17.71
CA LEU A 904 16.25 -37.83 -17.79
C LEU A 904 15.77 -37.02 -19.00
N HIS A 905 16.69 -36.44 -19.78
CA HIS A 905 16.37 -35.73 -21.03
C HIS A 905 15.53 -36.61 -21.96
N ASN A 906 14.49 -36.03 -22.57
CA ASN A 906 13.54 -36.70 -23.47
C ASN A 906 12.75 -37.91 -22.90
N LYS A 907 12.82 -38.23 -21.60
CA LYS A 907 12.06 -39.37 -21.03
C LYS A 907 10.57 -39.10 -20.82
N PHE A 908 10.15 -37.83 -20.79
CA PHE A 908 8.77 -37.42 -20.53
C PHE A 908 8.25 -36.48 -21.63
N PRO A 909 8.02 -36.97 -22.87
CA PRO A 909 7.60 -36.13 -24.00
C PRO A 909 6.18 -35.56 -23.84
N ILE A 910 5.92 -34.44 -24.52
CA ILE A 910 4.63 -33.74 -24.52
C ILE A 910 3.84 -34.17 -25.77
N ASP A 911 2.84 -35.04 -25.61
CA ASP A 911 2.08 -35.61 -26.73
C ASP A 911 1.17 -34.61 -27.48
N VAL A 912 0.82 -33.47 -26.87
CA VAL A 912 0.02 -32.42 -27.50
C VAL A 912 0.87 -31.47 -28.36
N TYR A 913 2.20 -31.48 -28.19
CA TYR A 913 3.09 -30.50 -28.82
C TYR A 913 3.02 -30.54 -30.36
N GLU A 914 3.21 -31.72 -30.96
CA GLU A 914 3.24 -31.86 -32.43
C GLU A 914 1.92 -31.42 -33.06
N LYS A 915 0.79 -31.91 -32.52
CA LYS A 915 -0.56 -31.57 -33.01
C LYS A 915 -0.91 -30.09 -32.80
N GLY A 916 -0.50 -29.51 -31.67
CA GLY A 916 -0.69 -28.09 -31.41
C GLY A 916 0.12 -27.22 -32.38
N MET A 917 1.35 -27.62 -32.69
CA MET A 917 2.19 -26.90 -33.66
C MET A 917 1.71 -27.10 -35.11
N GLU A 918 1.11 -28.23 -35.46
CA GLU A 918 0.39 -28.41 -36.73
C GLU A 918 -0.76 -27.41 -36.87
N GLU A 919 -1.64 -27.31 -35.85
CA GLU A 919 -2.73 -26.33 -35.83
C GLU A 919 -2.21 -24.88 -35.86
N ALA A 920 -1.08 -24.59 -35.20
CA ALA A 920 -0.44 -23.28 -35.24
C ALA A 920 0.10 -22.94 -36.63
N PHE A 921 0.67 -23.92 -37.32
CA PHE A 921 1.15 -23.76 -38.69
C PHE A 921 -0.02 -23.56 -39.66
N GLU A 922 -1.10 -24.33 -39.53
CA GLU A 922 -2.34 -24.13 -40.28
C GLU A 922 -2.87 -22.71 -40.10
N LEU A 923 -2.96 -22.24 -38.86
CA LEU A 923 -3.47 -20.90 -38.57
C LEU A 923 -2.53 -19.81 -39.08
N THR A 924 -1.21 -20.05 -39.07
CA THR A 924 -0.22 -19.16 -39.70
C THR A 924 -0.47 -19.06 -41.21
N LEU A 925 -0.81 -20.17 -41.88
CA LEU A 925 -1.17 -20.19 -43.29
C LEU A 925 -2.52 -19.51 -43.56
N GLU A 926 -3.52 -19.71 -42.71
CA GLU A 926 -4.84 -19.05 -42.79
C GLU A 926 -4.70 -17.53 -42.63
N LYS A 927 -3.93 -17.06 -41.64
CA LYS A 927 -3.62 -15.64 -41.43
C LYS A 927 -2.98 -15.00 -42.67
N LYS A 928 -2.09 -15.73 -43.36
CA LYS A 928 -1.51 -15.27 -44.63
C LYS A 928 -2.52 -15.20 -45.77
N ARG A 929 -3.51 -16.10 -45.81
CA ARG A 929 -4.59 -16.08 -46.81
C ARG A 929 -5.60 -14.95 -46.59
N LEU A 930 -5.85 -14.57 -45.33
CA LEU A 930 -6.77 -13.48 -44.95
C LEU A 930 -6.13 -12.08 -45.07
N LYS A 931 -4.79 -12.01 -45.12
CA LYS A 931 -4.04 -10.77 -45.39
C LYS A 931 -3.80 -10.50 -46.89
N LEU A 932 -4.25 -11.41 -47.78
CA LEU A 932 -4.50 -11.18 -49.20
C LEU A 932 -5.95 -10.68 -49.35
#